data_AF-A0A6C0IV40-F1
#
_entry.id   AF-A0A6C0IV40-F1
#
_cell.length_a   1.000
_cell.length_b   1.000
_cell.length_c   1.000
_cell.angle_alpha   90.00
_cell.angle_beta   90.00
_cell.angle_gamma   90.00
#
_symmetry.space_group_name_H-M   'P 1'
#
loop_
_entity.id
_entity.type
_entity.pdbx_description
1 polymer ?
#
loop_
_entity_poly.entity_id
_entity_poly.type
_entity_poly.pdbx_seq_one_letter_code
_entity_poly.pdbx_strand_id
1 'polypeptide(L)'
;MLQSCNINFISQYAFVDNKQIHITEYIETQKNKIRCQNGHELVSVINVKKMKPYFRHKNKEDTDGYPMTKWHCEWQSYFPITEKCFPCKPHQIKDRRCDVVLNETTIFEIQHSKYEREEIDNRKHDYNLHNINIIWLIDGNKTISITKLNASKRVYLEFTSEYWKYESFKSYDYIFIDIDNIIYKVNPNKVKSHMVDVEEGKSKELFIEYLKNINTMNIWIDEEPTQCNLFIKQQGAGNGKTYGILKMLEDDDKTHYKNFIYITKQHSAKHIIKSTFEEINNDSINKFVTLKNIEITETNKKYVIKYYNEKSSMNCTVIIATIDAFTYSIGNKNHTHRDKFEGLIYSIFEDGFIESASCGKINFGGVDPKLNKETLLVIDEFQDPPSYYAKAIVRIMRDKYIDVYIVGDKLQSISNEDNAFVYFWDNEFSSINTIKLEPTNICRRFTHPKLVDFVNFMIPFNKYNLPEIKPYKEYVYSDKNNNDNPITFFDGKFIDPNLKTEKNDELITSEVEKIMYHYELEVHTCNRFPEDFLIVTPFTQKNPLVNALELAINIFWKNKFTSEPSYIELWKEQLKTQLSNKENDKLSTLLNLSVEDYYRYAIFHKSEEGNSIDLSESDYSTRIVSCHSSKGDGRNVVFVIGFNESSIKVFSKLTNCLVYDSLLHVALTRMKEKLYFRYLNEGDNISCKLNNYFQKKHIFVKNIIPQINIKSSITLDLVNNQNYELLNESIIKFAELLKLDENKCDKKIIDMGNHILRYASLMITTELEIVNKEKINNSDVKKQLQAKLYEVVESDITCASSMKGYYCLLEINKEIPIIKISDRGKDYIHYYNVIYENIKNLQSKINHFLKNANSLTLCPIECVVLYYMLQILQLKKRTNVNIIDLYNIIDIYKYGFSIDSISEHTNCLCKQHFKDTCCLVKSKKIDDMKLYLMKHFDKVNDIKYTINMMTNKYPSLNWLINHSISFESGNDIFKLLARFDLIGYDEKNVLIVYIKPQFNSLNYNDILIKSIIDTFLLKYVKKNDIDNELTEKTSNNYIRFNGKKIITCVITLEHSEPYFIEWNSGDCELIDKHNTLITNIIYNHIFNKYSTENTSLYYFYMYWRIHCPENKKVPAKFIQLLKESLNTQKVTIKYVHTFFIRLEFELELIDGKSNKEKMLQKYEDKDYFMEKINKYVSGCIKEFLNMNEDDE
;
A
#
# COMPACT_ATOMS: atom_id res chain seq x y z
N MET A 1 25.41 -76.06 -7.65
CA MET A 1 26.63 -75.22 -7.53
C MET A 1 26.31 -74.12 -6.54
N LEU A 2 27.23 -73.81 -5.62
CA LEU A 2 27.04 -72.69 -4.68
C LEU A 2 27.12 -71.38 -5.47
N GLN A 3 26.29 -70.40 -5.10
CA GLN A 3 26.25 -69.09 -5.76
C GLN A 3 27.47 -68.26 -5.32
N SER A 4 28.27 -67.77 -6.27
CA SER A 4 29.43 -66.93 -6.00
C SER A 4 29.07 -65.63 -5.24
N CYS A 5 29.93 -65.23 -4.31
CA CYS A 5 29.81 -63.99 -3.54
C CYS A 5 30.41 -62.80 -4.31
N ASN A 6 30.16 -61.55 -3.90
CA ASN A 6 30.79 -60.40 -4.57
C ASN A 6 32.32 -60.41 -4.43
N ILE A 7 33.05 -59.97 -5.47
CA ILE A 7 34.51 -59.86 -5.47
C ILE A 7 35.10 -59.03 -4.31
N ASN A 8 34.33 -58.05 -3.80
CA ASN A 8 34.71 -57.21 -2.66
C ASN A 8 34.06 -57.64 -1.33
N PHE A 9 33.65 -58.90 -1.19
CA PHE A 9 33.03 -59.41 0.04
C PHE A 9 33.92 -59.22 1.28
N ILE A 10 33.36 -58.55 2.27
CA ILE A 10 33.87 -58.45 3.63
C ILE A 10 32.68 -58.57 4.59
N SER A 11 32.82 -59.30 5.69
CA SER A 11 31.74 -59.41 6.69
C SER A 11 32.29 -59.53 8.10
N GLN A 12 31.60 -58.98 9.10
CA GLN A 12 31.87 -59.25 10.50
C GLN A 12 31.15 -60.50 11.01
N TYR A 13 30.36 -61.15 10.15
CA TYR A 13 29.59 -62.34 10.47
C TYR A 13 30.04 -63.52 9.61
N ALA A 14 29.97 -64.70 10.22
CA ALA A 14 30.14 -65.97 9.53
C ALA A 14 29.13 -66.98 10.09
N PHE A 15 29.12 -68.18 9.53
CA PHE A 15 28.26 -69.27 9.94
C PHE A 15 29.11 -70.47 10.38
N VAL A 16 28.77 -71.02 11.55
CA VAL A 16 29.28 -72.29 12.08
C VAL A 16 28.08 -73.18 12.34
N ASP A 17 28.01 -74.35 11.71
CA ASP A 17 26.88 -75.28 11.81
C ASP A 17 25.51 -74.59 11.59
N ASN A 18 25.44 -73.71 10.58
CA ASN A 18 24.29 -72.87 10.23
C ASN A 18 23.86 -71.84 11.29
N LYS A 19 24.63 -71.65 12.37
CA LYS A 19 24.43 -70.57 13.35
C LYS A 19 25.34 -69.39 13.04
N GLN A 20 24.78 -68.19 13.14
CA GLN A 20 25.51 -66.94 12.96
C GLN A 20 26.51 -66.77 14.11
N ILE A 21 27.75 -66.39 13.78
CA ILE A 21 28.78 -66.02 14.75
C ILE A 21 29.40 -64.68 14.34
N HIS A 22 29.55 -63.77 15.31
CA HIS A 22 30.22 -62.50 15.09
C HIS A 22 31.74 -62.66 15.21
N ILE A 23 32.51 -61.84 14.50
CA ILE A 23 33.97 -61.97 14.46
C ILE A 23 34.64 -61.81 15.83
N THR A 24 34.09 -61.00 16.73
CA THR A 24 34.63 -60.86 18.10
C THR A 24 34.50 -62.17 18.88
N GLU A 25 33.35 -62.81 18.82
CA GLU A 25 33.08 -64.12 19.45
C GLU A 25 33.92 -65.24 18.81
N TYR A 26 34.12 -65.18 17.49
CA TYR A 26 34.98 -66.11 16.80
C TYR A 26 36.47 -65.96 17.19
N ILE A 27 36.96 -64.72 17.33
CA ILE A 27 38.35 -64.43 17.73
C ILE A 27 38.65 -65.00 19.12
N GLU A 28 37.67 -65.01 20.02
CA GLU A 28 37.79 -65.58 21.36
C GLU A 28 37.79 -67.11 21.37
N THR A 29 37.10 -67.74 20.41
CA THR A 29 36.85 -69.20 20.43
C THR A 29 37.75 -70.01 19.49
N GLN A 30 38.17 -69.47 18.34
CA GLN A 30 39.10 -70.00 17.30
C GLN A 30 39.02 -71.49 16.91
N LYS A 31 37.92 -72.21 17.19
CA LYS A 31 37.91 -73.68 17.11
C LYS A 31 37.22 -74.30 15.89
N ASN A 32 36.48 -73.53 15.08
CA ASN A 32 35.57 -74.08 14.07
C ASN A 32 35.79 -73.54 12.65
N LYS A 33 35.52 -74.36 11.63
CA LYS A 33 35.51 -73.91 10.22
C LYS A 33 34.32 -72.96 10.01
N ILE A 34 34.62 -71.73 9.61
CA ILE A 34 33.63 -70.69 9.33
C ILE A 34 33.31 -70.65 7.84
N ARG A 35 32.03 -70.42 7.54
CA ARG A 35 31.53 -70.29 6.17
C ARG A 35 30.74 -69.00 5.99
N CYS A 36 30.63 -68.50 4.76
CA CYS A 36 29.66 -67.48 4.43
C CYS A 36 28.24 -68.08 4.35
N GLN A 37 27.21 -67.24 4.17
CA GLN A 37 25.83 -67.71 4.02
C GLN A 37 25.62 -68.67 2.84
N ASN A 38 26.46 -68.58 1.80
CA ASN A 38 26.43 -69.48 0.63
C ASN A 38 27.28 -70.74 0.85
N GLY A 39 27.86 -70.94 2.05
CA GLY A 39 28.61 -72.14 2.40
C GLY A 39 30.09 -72.14 2.00
N HIS A 40 30.63 -71.05 1.43
CA HIS A 40 32.06 -70.95 1.09
C HIS A 40 32.95 -70.75 2.32
N GLU A 41 34.17 -71.28 2.33
CA GLU A 41 35.10 -71.18 3.47
C GLU A 41 35.64 -69.75 3.63
N LEU A 42 35.55 -69.22 4.85
CA LEU A 42 36.03 -67.89 5.20
C LEU A 42 37.32 -67.95 6.02
N VAL A 43 38.08 -66.87 5.98
CA VAL A 43 39.24 -66.62 6.86
C VAL A 43 39.10 -65.27 7.55
N SER A 44 39.48 -65.20 8.82
CA SER A 44 39.51 -63.94 9.58
C SER A 44 40.76 -63.14 9.25
N VAL A 45 40.59 -61.85 8.99
CA VAL A 45 41.67 -60.87 8.84
C VAL A 45 41.69 -60.01 10.11
N ILE A 46 42.74 -60.19 10.91
CA ILE A 46 42.97 -59.43 12.14
C ILE A 46 44.21 -58.58 11.89
N ASN A 47 44.03 -57.27 11.74
CA ASN A 47 45.14 -56.36 11.45
C ASN A 47 45.48 -55.51 12.68
N VAL A 48 46.75 -55.53 13.11
CA VAL A 48 47.22 -54.85 14.33
C VAL A 48 47.30 -53.33 14.16
N LYS A 49 47.12 -52.79 12.94
CA LYS A 49 46.99 -51.35 12.68
C LYS A 49 45.88 -51.02 11.67
N LYS A 50 44.91 -50.22 12.14
CA LYS A 50 43.94 -49.37 11.40
C LYS A 50 42.77 -50.00 10.59
N MET A 51 42.38 -51.26 10.78
CA MET A 51 41.03 -51.72 10.35
C MET A 51 40.34 -52.60 11.41
N LYS A 52 39.01 -52.48 11.55
CA LYS A 52 38.18 -53.40 12.35
C LYS A 52 38.33 -54.83 11.79
N PRO A 53 38.41 -55.89 12.63
CA PRO A 53 38.49 -57.27 12.14
C PRO A 53 37.31 -57.61 11.22
N TYR A 54 37.57 -58.38 10.17
CA TYR A 54 36.54 -58.89 9.25
C TYR A 54 36.91 -60.28 8.70
N PHE A 55 35.92 -60.96 8.14
CA PHE A 55 36.04 -62.21 7.39
C PHE A 55 36.08 -61.94 5.88
N ARG A 56 36.90 -62.71 5.16
CA ARG A 56 36.92 -62.74 3.69
C ARG A 56 36.96 -64.18 3.19
N HIS A 57 36.64 -64.40 1.92
CA HIS A 57 36.74 -65.71 1.30
C HIS A 57 38.19 -66.19 1.25
N LYS A 58 38.39 -67.49 1.51
CA LYS A 58 39.71 -68.13 1.43
C LYS A 58 40.16 -68.30 -0.03
N ASN A 59 39.24 -68.68 -0.91
CA ASN A 59 39.52 -68.93 -2.33
C ASN A 59 38.94 -67.80 -3.18
N LYS A 60 39.64 -67.43 -4.26
CA LYS A 60 39.19 -66.39 -5.20
C LYS A 60 38.03 -66.84 -6.09
N GLU A 61 37.91 -68.14 -6.32
CA GLU A 61 36.83 -68.75 -7.12
C GLU A 61 35.46 -68.71 -6.43
N ASP A 62 35.43 -68.44 -5.12
CA ASP A 62 34.21 -68.27 -4.33
C ASP A 62 33.58 -66.87 -4.52
N THR A 63 34.28 -65.96 -5.22
CA THR A 63 33.80 -64.60 -5.50
C THR A 63 33.82 -64.27 -6.99
N ASP A 64 32.82 -63.51 -7.46
CA ASP A 64 32.64 -63.11 -8.86
C ASP A 64 31.83 -61.80 -8.94
N GLY A 65 31.63 -61.29 -10.16
CA GLY A 65 30.79 -60.12 -10.45
C GLY A 65 31.51 -58.77 -10.35
N TYR A 66 30.74 -57.70 -10.57
CA TYR A 66 31.27 -56.34 -10.57
C TYR A 66 31.64 -55.88 -9.14
N PRO A 67 32.80 -55.22 -8.97
CA PRO A 67 33.26 -54.73 -7.67
C PRO A 67 32.32 -53.65 -7.10
N MET A 68 31.78 -53.89 -5.90
CA MET A 68 31.05 -52.88 -5.11
C MET A 68 32.00 -51.80 -4.57
N THR A 69 31.49 -50.62 -4.23
CA THR A 69 32.34 -49.59 -3.62
C THR A 69 32.74 -49.98 -2.20
N LYS A 70 33.90 -49.48 -1.73
CA LYS A 70 34.37 -49.76 -0.37
C LYS A 70 33.35 -49.37 0.70
N TRP A 71 32.66 -48.25 0.48
CA TRP A 71 31.61 -47.75 1.37
C TRP A 71 30.40 -48.72 1.43
N HIS A 72 29.93 -49.21 0.28
CA HIS A 72 28.85 -50.19 0.21
C HIS A 72 29.21 -51.52 0.90
N CYS A 73 30.39 -52.05 0.58
CA CYS A 73 30.93 -53.26 1.20
C CYS A 73 31.03 -53.14 2.73
N GLU A 74 31.49 -51.98 3.22
CA GLU A 74 31.61 -51.72 4.65
C GLU A 74 30.23 -51.78 5.32
N TRP A 75 29.22 -51.13 4.75
CA TRP A 75 27.86 -51.15 5.30
C TRP A 75 27.24 -52.55 5.33
N GLN A 76 27.37 -53.32 4.24
CA GLN A 76 26.91 -54.72 4.23
C GLN A 76 27.62 -55.59 5.27
N SER A 77 28.89 -55.30 5.58
CA SER A 77 29.70 -56.13 6.48
C SER A 77 29.17 -56.21 7.92
N TYR A 78 28.33 -55.25 8.34
CA TYR A 78 27.76 -55.20 9.69
C TYR A 78 26.55 -56.12 9.91
N PHE A 79 26.11 -56.82 8.86
CA PHE A 79 24.91 -57.65 8.87
C PHE A 79 25.21 -59.10 8.47
N PRO A 80 24.47 -60.08 9.03
CA PRO A 80 24.74 -61.50 8.82
C PRO A 80 24.18 -62.05 7.49
N ILE A 81 23.09 -61.48 6.98
CA ILE A 81 22.40 -61.95 5.77
C ILE A 81 22.43 -60.81 4.74
N THR A 82 23.17 -61.01 3.65
CA THR A 82 23.38 -60.00 2.61
C THR A 82 23.06 -60.55 1.22
N GLU A 83 22.88 -59.72 0.21
CA GLU A 83 22.82 -60.16 -1.21
C GLU A 83 21.80 -61.29 -1.51
N LYS A 84 20.66 -61.33 -0.81
CA LYS A 84 19.64 -62.39 -0.93
C LYS A 84 18.75 -62.17 -2.15
N CYS A 85 18.57 -63.21 -2.96
CA CYS A 85 17.68 -63.18 -4.13
C CYS A 85 16.21 -63.43 -3.75
N PHE A 86 15.31 -62.66 -4.33
CA PHE A 86 13.86 -62.81 -4.29
C PHE A 86 13.34 -63.12 -5.70
N PRO A 87 12.86 -64.34 -5.94
CA PRO A 87 12.40 -64.76 -7.26
C PRO A 87 11.15 -64.00 -7.68
N CYS A 88 11.01 -63.78 -8.99
CA CYS A 88 9.88 -63.09 -9.60
C CYS A 88 8.53 -63.72 -9.21
N LYS A 89 7.61 -62.92 -8.65
CA LYS A 89 6.19 -63.24 -8.45
C LYS A 89 5.34 -62.79 -9.64
N PRO A 90 4.09 -63.29 -9.80
CA PRO A 90 3.15 -62.74 -10.76
C PRO A 90 3.01 -61.22 -10.60
N HIS A 91 3.06 -60.46 -11.70
CA HIS A 91 3.03 -58.98 -11.76
C HIS A 91 4.28 -58.26 -11.22
N GLN A 92 5.34 -58.99 -10.86
CA GLN A 92 6.64 -58.41 -10.54
C GLN A 92 7.39 -58.04 -11.83
N ILE A 93 8.12 -56.92 -11.79
CA ILE A 93 8.75 -56.34 -12.97
C ILE A 93 10.08 -57.03 -13.29
N LYS A 94 10.91 -57.28 -12.27
CA LYS A 94 12.22 -57.95 -12.40
C LYS A 94 12.51 -58.82 -11.18
N ASP A 95 13.38 -59.82 -11.33
CA ASP A 95 14.01 -60.48 -10.17
C ASP A 95 14.74 -59.45 -9.30
N ARG A 96 14.63 -59.60 -7.98
CA ARG A 96 15.23 -58.66 -7.02
C ARG A 96 16.30 -59.33 -6.19
N ARG A 97 17.35 -58.57 -5.87
CA ARG A 97 18.39 -58.97 -4.94
C ARG A 97 18.55 -57.83 -3.94
N CYS A 98 18.33 -58.13 -2.66
CA CYS A 98 18.46 -57.12 -1.61
C CYS A 98 19.90 -57.07 -1.08
N ASP A 99 20.34 -55.90 -0.64
CA ASP A 99 21.65 -55.75 -0.01
C ASP A 99 21.71 -56.43 1.35
N VAL A 100 20.72 -56.21 2.22
CA VAL A 100 20.68 -56.72 3.60
C VAL A 100 19.26 -57.12 3.98
N VAL A 101 19.11 -58.27 4.64
CA VAL A 101 17.84 -58.68 5.27
C VAL A 101 17.88 -58.36 6.76
N LEU A 102 16.93 -57.57 7.25
CA LEU A 102 16.85 -57.20 8.67
C LEU A 102 15.96 -58.19 9.45
N ASN A 103 14.78 -58.50 8.92
CA ASN A 103 13.83 -59.47 9.48
C ASN A 103 12.93 -60.03 8.36
N GLU A 104 11.85 -60.73 8.72
CA GLU A 104 10.93 -61.37 7.75
C GLU A 104 10.16 -60.38 6.88
N THR A 105 9.98 -59.13 7.33
CA THR A 105 9.13 -58.13 6.69
C THR A 105 9.89 -56.89 6.21
N THR A 106 11.19 -56.77 6.50
CA THR A 106 11.95 -55.54 6.25
C THR A 106 13.36 -55.85 5.74
N ILE A 107 13.75 -55.14 4.68
CA ILE A 107 15.09 -55.16 4.09
C ILE A 107 15.75 -53.78 4.18
N PHE A 108 17.07 -53.77 4.03
CA PHE A 108 17.88 -52.57 4.00
C PHE A 108 18.67 -52.53 2.68
N GLU A 109 18.46 -51.47 1.91
CA GLU A 109 19.09 -51.23 0.61
C GLU A 109 20.07 -50.05 0.72
N ILE A 110 21.24 -50.20 0.11
CA ILE A 110 22.36 -49.28 0.21
C ILE A 110 22.64 -48.71 -1.18
N GLN A 111 22.55 -47.39 -1.32
CA GLN A 111 22.66 -46.74 -2.61
C GLN A 111 23.83 -45.75 -2.66
N HIS A 112 24.79 -46.05 -3.54
CA HIS A 112 25.95 -45.19 -3.80
C HIS A 112 25.87 -44.44 -5.14
N SER A 113 25.21 -45.02 -6.17
CA SER A 113 25.16 -44.47 -7.53
C SER A 113 23.75 -44.11 -7.98
N LYS A 114 23.59 -43.37 -9.08
CA LYS A 114 22.28 -42.89 -9.54
C LYS A 114 21.34 -44.04 -9.89
N TYR A 115 20.17 -44.07 -9.25
CA TYR A 115 18.98 -44.75 -9.74
C TYR A 115 17.95 -43.73 -10.22
N GLU A 116 17.29 -44.03 -11.34
CA GLU A 116 16.15 -43.25 -11.79
C GLU A 116 14.94 -43.52 -10.89
N ARG A 117 14.06 -42.52 -10.75
CA ARG A 117 12.84 -42.62 -9.93
C ARG A 117 12.01 -43.84 -10.27
N GLU A 118 11.87 -44.15 -11.55
CA GLU A 118 11.11 -45.33 -12.01
C GLU A 118 11.67 -46.64 -11.44
N GLU A 119 13.00 -46.78 -11.34
CA GLU A 119 13.61 -48.00 -10.79
C GLU A 119 13.38 -48.11 -9.27
N ILE A 120 13.38 -46.99 -8.55
CA ILE A 120 13.05 -46.93 -7.12
C ILE A 120 11.58 -47.31 -6.88
N ASP A 121 10.68 -46.78 -7.71
CA ASP A 121 9.24 -47.07 -7.65
C ASP A 121 8.96 -48.55 -8.01
N ASN A 122 9.64 -49.08 -9.03
CA ASN A 122 9.56 -50.50 -9.41
C ASN A 122 10.06 -51.42 -8.31
N ARG A 123 11.16 -51.07 -7.62
CA ARG A 123 11.63 -51.84 -6.45
C ARG A 123 10.60 -51.81 -5.32
N LYS A 124 10.03 -50.64 -5.03
CA LYS A 124 8.97 -50.51 -4.01
C LYS A 124 7.79 -51.43 -4.31
N HIS A 125 7.31 -51.42 -5.56
CA HIS A 125 6.25 -52.30 -6.04
C HIS A 125 6.63 -53.78 -5.92
N ASP A 126 7.79 -54.17 -6.44
CA ASP A 126 8.23 -55.55 -6.49
C ASP A 126 8.38 -56.16 -5.09
N TYR A 127 9.03 -55.47 -4.17
CA TYR A 127 9.18 -55.96 -2.79
C TYR A 127 7.86 -55.96 -2.01
N ASN A 128 6.93 -55.05 -2.32
CA ASN A 128 5.59 -55.06 -1.72
C ASN A 128 4.80 -56.34 -2.09
N LEU A 129 5.01 -56.92 -3.30
CA LEU A 129 4.45 -58.23 -3.66
C LEU A 129 4.99 -59.38 -2.78
N HIS A 130 6.12 -59.16 -2.12
CA HIS A 130 6.71 -60.07 -1.13
C HIS A 130 6.31 -59.74 0.31
N ASN A 131 5.44 -58.75 0.55
CA ASN A 131 5.14 -58.18 1.87
C ASN A 131 6.40 -57.65 2.58
N ILE A 132 7.33 -57.09 1.80
CA ILE A 132 8.61 -56.57 2.29
C ILE A 132 8.64 -55.05 2.19
N ASN A 133 8.99 -54.40 3.30
CA ASN A 133 9.28 -52.98 3.40
C ASN A 133 10.78 -52.72 3.18
N ILE A 134 11.10 -51.58 2.55
CA ILE A 134 12.47 -51.21 2.23
C ILE A 134 12.91 -50.00 3.06
N ILE A 135 14.07 -50.12 3.69
CA ILE A 135 14.79 -49.00 4.29
C ILE A 135 15.97 -48.64 3.40
N TRP A 136 16.06 -47.38 2.98
CA TRP A 136 17.14 -46.90 2.13
C TRP A 136 18.21 -46.17 2.92
N LEU A 137 19.47 -46.51 2.67
CA LEU A 137 20.63 -45.72 3.05
C LEU A 137 21.34 -45.19 1.80
N ILE A 138 21.56 -43.89 1.76
CA ILE A 138 22.16 -43.20 0.62
C ILE A 138 23.50 -42.61 1.04
N ASP A 139 24.50 -42.75 0.17
CA ASP A 139 25.80 -42.11 0.36
C ASP A 139 25.68 -40.59 0.13
N GLY A 140 25.77 -39.81 1.21
CA GLY A 140 25.77 -38.34 1.15
C GLY A 140 27.15 -37.72 1.09
N ASN A 141 28.22 -38.51 1.19
CA ASN A 141 29.58 -38.00 1.31
C ASN A 141 29.96 -37.16 0.08
N LYS A 142 30.56 -35.99 0.32
CA LYS A 142 31.03 -35.00 -0.68
C LYS A 142 29.98 -34.23 -1.47
N THR A 143 28.71 -34.67 -1.51
CA THR A 143 27.65 -34.02 -2.31
C THR A 143 26.59 -33.32 -1.47
N ILE A 144 26.64 -33.48 -0.14
CA ILE A 144 25.69 -32.87 0.80
C ILE A 144 26.50 -32.16 1.89
N SER A 145 26.18 -30.89 2.14
CA SER A 145 26.75 -30.10 3.25
C SER A 145 25.77 -30.08 4.42
N ILE A 146 26.32 -30.02 5.64
CA ILE A 146 25.56 -29.96 6.89
C ILE A 146 25.84 -28.62 7.57
N THR A 147 24.78 -27.95 8.01
CA THR A 147 24.88 -26.75 8.85
C THR A 147 24.16 -26.98 10.16
N LYS A 148 24.88 -26.84 11.28
CA LYS A 148 24.33 -26.93 12.65
C LYS A 148 24.19 -25.53 13.25
N LEU A 149 22.96 -25.15 13.58
CA LEU A 149 22.63 -23.85 14.17
C LEU A 149 22.40 -24.02 15.68
N ASN A 150 23.46 -23.89 16.46
CA ASN A 150 23.43 -24.17 17.91
C ASN A 150 22.40 -23.31 18.67
N ALA A 151 22.26 -22.03 18.32
CA ALA A 151 21.35 -21.11 18.99
C ALA A 151 19.87 -21.51 18.85
N SER A 152 19.49 -22.04 17.68
CA SER A 152 18.12 -22.49 17.38
C SER A 152 17.95 -24.01 17.48
N LYS A 153 19.02 -24.75 17.80
CA LYS A 153 19.09 -26.22 17.80
C LYS A 153 18.63 -26.86 16.47
N ARG A 154 18.77 -26.14 15.36
CA ARG A 154 18.39 -26.61 14.01
C ARG A 154 19.58 -27.25 13.32
N VAL A 155 19.31 -28.30 12.54
CA VAL A 155 20.28 -28.87 11.60
C VAL A 155 19.64 -28.90 10.22
N TYR A 156 20.34 -28.39 9.21
CA TYR A 156 19.86 -28.48 7.84
C TYR A 156 20.91 -29.06 6.91
N LEU A 157 20.41 -29.78 5.90
CA LEU A 157 21.19 -30.38 4.84
C LEU A 157 21.02 -29.56 3.56
N GLU A 158 22.11 -29.30 2.84
CA GLU A 158 22.10 -28.75 1.50
C GLU A 158 22.66 -29.78 0.52
N PHE A 159 21.85 -30.17 -0.46
CA PHE A 159 22.29 -31.01 -1.57
C PHE A 159 23.02 -30.12 -2.58
N THR A 160 24.36 -30.16 -2.59
CA THR A 160 25.17 -29.28 -3.44
C THR A 160 25.28 -29.79 -4.88
N SER A 161 25.18 -31.11 -5.05
CA SER A 161 25.18 -31.81 -6.34
C SER A 161 24.45 -33.16 -6.21
N GLU A 162 24.29 -33.89 -7.33
CA GLU A 162 23.65 -35.22 -7.34
C GLU A 162 22.23 -35.27 -6.76
N TYR A 163 21.34 -34.40 -7.27
CA TYR A 163 19.96 -34.23 -6.78
C TYR A 163 19.09 -35.50 -6.83
N TRP A 164 19.48 -36.51 -7.62
CA TRP A 164 18.84 -37.83 -7.65
C TRP A 164 18.73 -38.48 -6.25
N LYS A 165 19.67 -38.15 -5.34
CA LYS A 165 19.72 -38.68 -3.97
C LYS A 165 18.47 -38.41 -3.14
N TYR A 166 17.65 -37.42 -3.52
CA TYR A 166 16.30 -37.26 -2.96
C TYR A 166 15.21 -37.31 -4.04
N GLU A 167 15.48 -36.84 -5.26
CA GLU A 167 14.47 -36.77 -6.33
C GLU A 167 13.94 -38.13 -6.73
N SER A 168 14.81 -39.15 -6.76
CA SER A 168 14.43 -40.52 -7.11
C SER A 168 13.63 -41.20 -6.00
N PHE A 169 13.67 -40.68 -4.77
CA PHE A 169 13.10 -41.32 -3.58
C PHE A 169 11.80 -40.67 -3.08
N LYS A 170 11.17 -39.79 -3.87
CA LYS A 170 9.93 -39.09 -3.48
C LYS A 170 8.74 -40.00 -3.19
N SER A 171 8.78 -41.27 -3.57
CA SER A 171 7.77 -42.26 -3.19
C SER A 171 7.90 -42.79 -1.77
N TYR A 172 8.97 -42.44 -1.03
CA TYR A 172 9.20 -42.83 0.35
C TYR A 172 8.95 -41.67 1.32
N ASP A 173 8.42 -41.99 2.50
CA ASP A 173 8.21 -41.01 3.57
C ASP A 173 9.55 -40.56 4.16
N TYR A 174 10.51 -41.49 4.28
CA TYR A 174 11.85 -41.19 4.75
C TYR A 174 12.91 -42.08 4.09
N ILE A 175 14.11 -41.52 3.99
CA ILE A 175 15.36 -42.17 3.63
C ILE A 175 16.42 -41.83 4.68
N PHE A 176 17.48 -42.62 4.75
CA PHE A 176 18.63 -42.33 5.60
C PHE A 176 19.82 -41.91 4.74
N ILE A 177 20.54 -40.89 5.17
CA ILE A 177 21.72 -40.39 4.46
C ILE A 177 22.92 -40.47 5.39
N ASP A 178 23.98 -41.14 4.94
CA ASP A 178 25.28 -41.19 5.63
C ASP A 178 26.18 -40.04 5.18
N ILE A 179 26.58 -39.20 6.13
CA ILE A 179 27.53 -38.11 5.91
C ILE A 179 28.58 -38.19 7.02
N ASP A 180 29.81 -38.56 6.66
CA ASP A 180 30.94 -38.70 7.59
C ASP A 180 30.65 -39.62 8.81
N ASN A 181 29.94 -40.74 8.59
CA ASN A 181 29.48 -41.69 9.61
C ASN A 181 28.40 -41.15 10.58
N ILE A 182 27.76 -40.04 10.23
CA ILE A 182 26.57 -39.53 10.91
C ILE A 182 25.38 -39.71 9.98
N ILE A 183 24.35 -40.39 10.48
CA ILE A 183 23.16 -40.75 9.73
C ILE A 183 22.08 -39.71 9.99
N TYR A 184 21.48 -39.20 8.92
CA TYR A 184 20.36 -38.26 8.98
C TYR A 184 19.10 -38.90 8.38
N LYS A 185 17.98 -38.81 9.09
CA LYS A 185 16.65 -39.19 8.58
C LYS A 185 16.08 -38.02 7.78
N VAL A 186 15.82 -38.24 6.50
CA VAL A 186 15.37 -37.20 5.56
C VAL A 186 14.05 -37.60 4.94
N ASN A 187 13.08 -36.69 4.90
CA ASN A 187 11.87 -36.83 4.11
C ASN A 187 12.11 -36.23 2.70
N PRO A 188 12.20 -37.05 1.63
CA PRO A 188 12.51 -36.55 0.28
C PRO A 188 11.49 -35.54 -0.26
N ASN A 189 10.22 -35.65 0.15
CA ASN A 189 9.15 -34.74 -0.28
C ASN A 189 9.25 -33.35 0.34
N LYS A 190 9.97 -33.24 1.46
CA LYS A 190 10.27 -31.98 2.13
C LYS A 190 11.52 -31.30 1.58
N VAL A 191 12.30 -31.88 0.67
CA VAL A 191 13.44 -31.13 0.11
C VAL A 191 12.93 -30.02 -0.82
N LYS A 192 13.20 -28.76 -0.46
CA LYS A 192 12.84 -27.56 -1.23
C LYS A 192 14.07 -26.71 -1.45
N SER A 193 14.23 -26.16 -2.66
CA SER A 193 15.44 -25.40 -3.04
C SER A 193 16.75 -26.15 -2.72
N HIS A 194 16.72 -27.48 -2.84
CA HIS A 194 17.81 -28.40 -2.49
C HIS A 194 18.23 -28.38 -1.00
N MET A 195 17.36 -27.92 -0.09
CA MET A 195 17.62 -27.86 1.35
C MET A 195 16.46 -28.43 2.20
N VAL A 196 16.77 -28.93 3.40
CA VAL A 196 15.78 -29.49 4.34
C VAL A 196 16.30 -29.45 5.78
N ASP A 197 15.43 -29.10 6.75
CA ASP A 197 15.74 -29.21 8.18
C ASP A 197 15.47 -30.64 8.63
N VAL A 198 16.38 -31.19 9.43
CA VAL A 198 16.37 -32.57 9.91
C VAL A 198 16.62 -32.61 11.41
N GLU A 199 16.27 -33.73 12.06
CA GLU A 199 16.69 -34.00 13.42
C GLU A 199 18.22 -34.13 13.49
N GLU A 200 18.80 -33.93 14.68
CA GLU A 200 20.21 -34.21 14.91
C GLU A 200 20.57 -35.65 14.51
N GLY A 201 21.62 -35.77 13.70
CA GLY A 201 22.05 -37.05 13.16
C GLY A 201 22.58 -38.00 14.23
N LYS A 202 22.44 -39.30 13.98
CA LYS A 202 22.85 -40.38 14.90
C LYS A 202 24.15 -41.00 14.41
N SER A 203 24.99 -41.48 15.32
CA SER A 203 26.21 -42.18 14.91
C SER A 203 25.87 -43.44 14.11
N LYS A 204 26.75 -43.80 13.18
CA LYS A 204 26.69 -45.07 12.43
C LYS A 204 26.48 -46.27 13.35
N GLU A 205 27.20 -46.34 14.47
CA GLU A 205 27.06 -47.43 15.45
C GLU A 205 25.65 -47.52 16.03
N LEU A 206 25.10 -46.39 16.51
CA LEU A 206 23.75 -46.35 17.09
C LEU A 206 22.68 -46.67 16.04
N PHE A 207 22.87 -46.22 14.79
CA PHE A 207 21.96 -46.52 13.70
C PHE A 207 21.96 -48.02 13.34
N ILE A 208 23.12 -48.67 13.34
CA ILE A 208 23.22 -50.12 13.12
C ILE A 208 22.52 -50.90 14.24
N GLU A 209 22.65 -50.47 15.50
CA GLU A 209 21.95 -51.07 16.64
C GLU A 209 20.43 -50.93 16.51
N TYR A 210 19.96 -49.75 16.08
CA TYR A 210 18.57 -49.51 15.74
C TYR A 210 18.06 -50.46 14.64
N LEU A 211 18.80 -50.62 13.54
CA LEU A 211 18.39 -51.52 12.46
C LEU A 211 18.30 -52.99 12.90
N LYS A 212 19.16 -53.42 13.83
CA LYS A 212 19.11 -54.78 14.41
C LYS A 212 17.92 -55.00 15.35
N ASN A 213 17.44 -53.95 15.99
CA ASN A 213 16.38 -53.99 16.99
C ASN A 213 15.14 -53.17 16.59
N ILE A 214 14.86 -53.09 15.28
CA ILE A 214 13.90 -52.13 14.71
C ILE A 214 12.47 -52.25 15.26
N ASN A 215 12.09 -53.43 15.75
CA ASN A 215 10.76 -53.68 16.33
C ASN A 215 10.62 -53.20 17.79
N THR A 216 11.72 -52.89 18.47
CA THR A 216 11.75 -52.58 19.91
C THR A 216 12.47 -51.28 20.26
N MET A 217 13.11 -50.62 19.29
CA MET A 217 13.93 -49.44 19.48
C MET A 217 13.57 -48.36 18.45
N ASN A 218 13.26 -47.15 18.91
CA ASN A 218 13.17 -45.97 18.07
C ASN A 218 14.19 -44.94 18.57
N ILE A 219 15.09 -44.50 17.70
CA ILE A 219 16.16 -43.53 18.03
C ILE A 219 15.86 -42.12 17.53
N TRP A 220 14.72 -41.93 16.85
CA TRP A 220 14.26 -40.68 16.26
C TRP A 220 13.03 -40.17 16.99
N ILE A 221 12.80 -38.86 16.94
CA ILE A 221 11.59 -38.22 17.43
C ILE A 221 10.48 -38.41 16.38
N ASP A 222 9.25 -38.69 16.83
CA ASP A 222 8.12 -38.95 15.93
C ASP A 222 7.57 -37.66 15.28
N GLU A 223 7.84 -36.49 15.87
CA GLU A 223 7.49 -35.19 15.31
C GLU A 223 8.54 -34.71 14.30
N GLU A 224 8.11 -34.40 13.07
CA GLU A 224 9.00 -33.87 12.04
C GLU A 224 9.43 -32.42 12.34
N PRO A 225 10.70 -32.05 12.08
CA PRO A 225 11.18 -30.68 12.26
C PRO A 225 10.39 -29.66 11.44
N THR A 226 10.04 -28.54 12.08
CA THR A 226 9.54 -27.34 11.39
C THR A 226 10.57 -26.81 10.41
N GLN A 227 10.15 -26.40 9.23
CA GLN A 227 11.06 -26.09 8.13
C GLN A 227 11.41 -24.60 8.00
N CYS A 228 10.69 -23.73 8.70
CA CYS A 228 10.89 -22.28 8.68
C CYS A 228 10.43 -21.64 9.99
N ASN A 229 11.05 -20.52 10.34
CA ASN A 229 10.67 -19.69 11.48
C ASN A 229 9.99 -18.40 11.03
N LEU A 230 8.92 -18.02 11.73
CA LEU A 230 8.26 -16.73 11.63
C LEU A 230 8.48 -15.96 12.94
N PHE A 231 9.29 -14.91 12.90
CA PHE A 231 9.48 -14.01 14.03
C PHE A 231 8.54 -12.82 13.90
N ILE A 232 7.77 -12.52 14.95
CA ILE A 232 6.82 -11.41 14.95
C ILE A 232 7.11 -10.50 16.14
N LYS A 233 7.32 -9.21 15.85
CA LYS A 233 7.60 -8.19 16.87
C LYS A 233 6.62 -7.03 16.77
N GLN A 234 5.77 -6.88 17.79
CA GLN A 234 4.93 -5.70 17.98
C GLN A 234 5.73 -4.60 18.68
N GLN A 235 5.92 -3.47 18.00
CA GLN A 235 6.60 -2.30 18.54
C GLN A 235 5.82 -1.02 18.28
N GLY A 236 5.55 -0.27 19.33
CA GLY A 236 4.75 0.96 19.25
C GLY A 236 5.44 2.14 18.54
N ALA A 237 4.70 3.23 18.43
CA ALA A 237 5.12 4.42 17.70
C ALA A 237 6.36 5.09 18.31
N GLY A 238 7.31 5.47 17.45
CA GLY A 238 8.51 6.20 17.88
C GLY A 238 9.56 5.34 18.59
N ASN A 239 9.48 4.00 18.56
CA ASN A 239 10.41 3.10 19.24
C ASN A 239 11.76 2.89 18.50
N GLY A 240 11.88 3.35 17.25
CA GLY A 240 13.10 3.14 16.44
C GLY A 240 13.19 1.73 15.84
N LYS A 241 12.06 1.22 15.32
CA LYS A 241 11.92 -0.13 14.72
C LYS A 241 13.01 -0.43 13.70
N THR A 242 13.14 0.41 12.68
CA THR A 242 14.12 0.25 11.60
C THR A 242 15.56 0.14 12.09
N TYR A 243 15.96 0.97 13.07
CA TYR A 243 17.28 0.87 13.71
C TYR A 243 17.48 -0.50 14.39
N GLY A 244 16.48 -0.95 15.15
CA GLY A 244 16.55 -2.23 15.86
C GLY A 244 16.65 -3.43 14.92
N ILE A 245 15.93 -3.41 13.80
CA ILE A 245 15.98 -4.49 12.79
C ILE A 245 17.35 -4.50 12.08
N LEU A 246 17.93 -3.34 11.77
CA LEU A 246 19.26 -3.29 11.14
C LEU A 246 20.36 -3.79 12.08
N LYS A 247 20.27 -3.48 13.38
CA LYS A 247 21.22 -4.00 14.37
C LYS A 247 21.17 -5.52 14.55
N MET A 248 20.05 -6.15 14.22
CA MET A 248 19.89 -7.60 14.19
C MET A 248 20.87 -8.30 13.22
N LEU A 249 21.45 -7.59 12.25
CA LEU A 249 22.46 -8.17 11.34
C LEU A 249 23.72 -8.67 12.08
N GLU A 250 23.96 -8.22 13.31
CA GLU A 250 25.09 -8.64 14.16
C GLU A 250 24.71 -9.73 15.18
N ASP A 251 23.44 -10.14 15.24
CA ASP A 251 22.94 -11.13 16.18
C ASP A 251 23.48 -12.52 15.83
N ASP A 252 23.90 -13.28 16.86
CA ASP A 252 24.55 -14.58 16.68
C ASP A 252 23.66 -15.60 15.96
N ASP A 253 22.35 -15.55 16.20
CA ASP A 253 21.38 -16.45 15.57
C ASP A 253 21.02 -16.07 14.12
N LYS A 254 21.55 -14.95 13.60
CA LYS A 254 21.40 -14.50 12.21
C LYS A 254 22.64 -14.68 11.34
N THR A 255 23.74 -15.14 11.94
CA THR A 255 25.05 -15.30 11.27
C THR A 255 25.05 -16.29 10.09
N HIS A 256 24.09 -17.22 10.03
CA HIS A 256 24.00 -18.25 8.99
C HIS A 256 23.33 -17.78 7.70
N TYR A 257 22.66 -16.62 7.70
CA TYR A 257 22.03 -16.09 6.50
C TYR A 257 23.07 -15.43 5.57
N LYS A 258 22.99 -15.74 4.29
CA LYS A 258 23.77 -15.07 3.23
C LYS A 258 23.02 -13.92 2.58
N ASN A 259 21.69 -14.02 2.52
CA ASN A 259 20.84 -12.99 1.93
C ASN A 259 19.83 -12.46 2.94
N PHE A 260 19.71 -11.15 2.99
CA PHE A 260 18.66 -10.45 3.73
C PHE A 260 17.83 -9.66 2.75
N ILE A 261 16.53 -9.93 2.68
CA ILE A 261 15.61 -9.20 1.80
C ILE A 261 14.73 -8.33 2.69
N TYR A 262 15.02 -7.03 2.73
CA TYR A 262 14.23 -6.04 3.46
C TYR A 262 13.14 -5.49 2.57
N ILE A 263 11.89 -5.72 2.93
CA ILE A 263 10.72 -5.22 2.21
C ILE A 263 9.82 -4.35 3.09
N THR A 264 9.22 -3.35 2.45
CA THR A 264 8.22 -2.46 3.02
C THR A 264 7.17 -2.11 1.96
N LYS A 265 6.00 -1.60 2.34
CA LYS A 265 4.99 -1.16 1.35
C LYS A 265 5.36 0.18 0.73
N GLN A 266 5.87 1.13 1.50
CA GLN A 266 6.09 2.50 1.03
C GLN A 266 7.49 2.72 0.44
N HIS A 267 7.59 3.48 -0.66
CA HIS A 267 8.89 3.87 -1.22
C HIS A 267 9.71 4.71 -0.25
N SER A 268 9.10 5.64 0.49
CA SER A 268 9.78 6.46 1.52
C SER A 268 10.46 5.60 2.59
N ALA A 269 9.77 4.57 3.09
CA ALA A 269 10.30 3.66 4.11
C ALA A 269 11.56 2.91 3.64
N LYS A 270 11.63 2.53 2.36
CA LYS A 270 12.83 1.87 1.81
C LYS A 270 14.07 2.78 1.88
N HIS A 271 13.89 4.08 1.65
CA HIS A 271 14.96 5.07 1.74
C HIS A 271 15.37 5.28 3.19
N ILE A 272 14.41 5.28 4.14
CA ILE A 272 14.69 5.33 5.58
C ILE A 272 15.57 4.16 6.01
N ILE A 273 15.27 2.92 5.60
CA ILE A 273 16.10 1.75 5.92
C ILE A 273 17.54 1.94 5.42
N LYS A 274 17.72 2.40 4.17
CA LYS A 274 19.05 2.68 3.60
C LYS A 274 19.78 3.77 4.36
N SER A 275 19.12 4.90 4.63
CA SER A 275 19.73 6.02 5.36
C SER A 275 20.06 5.66 6.81
N THR A 276 19.21 4.92 7.50
CA THR A 276 19.49 4.44 8.86
C THR A 276 20.66 3.47 8.86
N PHE A 277 20.83 2.61 7.84
CA PHE A 277 22.00 1.75 7.72
C PHE A 277 23.29 2.58 7.59
N GLU A 278 23.30 3.60 6.73
CA GLU A 278 24.44 4.51 6.57
C GLU A 278 24.74 5.29 7.86
N GLU A 279 23.70 5.77 8.55
CA GLU A 279 23.83 6.46 9.84
C GLU A 279 24.46 5.56 10.89
N ILE A 280 24.01 4.31 11.01
CA ILE A 280 24.64 3.33 11.90
C ILE A 280 26.10 3.13 11.49
N ASN A 281 26.38 2.87 10.21
CA ASN A 281 27.73 2.58 9.74
C ASN A 281 28.74 3.73 10.01
N ASN A 282 28.27 4.97 9.96
CA ASN A 282 29.10 6.16 10.16
C ASN A 282 29.13 6.65 11.64
N ASP A 283 28.33 6.06 12.53
CA ASP A 283 28.29 6.44 13.96
C ASP A 283 29.59 6.04 14.69
N SER A 284 30.14 6.92 15.51
CA SER A 284 31.38 6.64 16.24
C SER A 284 31.21 5.63 17.39
N ILE A 285 30.02 5.58 17.99
CA ILE A 285 29.69 4.79 19.18
C ILE A 285 28.87 3.55 18.79
N ASN A 286 27.86 3.73 17.93
CA ASN A 286 26.87 2.71 17.63
C ASN A 286 27.09 1.99 16.30
N LYS A 287 28.26 2.13 15.65
CA LYS A 287 28.53 1.44 14.38
C LYS A 287 28.43 -0.07 14.43
N PHE A 288 28.27 -0.66 13.24
CA PHE A 288 28.46 -2.08 13.06
C PHE A 288 29.91 -2.44 13.41
N VAL A 289 30.07 -3.36 14.35
CA VAL A 289 31.38 -3.83 14.83
C VAL A 289 31.91 -4.92 13.91
N THR A 290 31.02 -5.80 13.44
CA THR A 290 31.33 -7.07 12.78
C THR A 290 31.23 -7.04 11.26
N LEU A 291 30.61 -6.01 10.70
CA LEU A 291 30.43 -5.84 9.26
C LEU A 291 31.64 -5.08 8.67
N LYS A 292 32.27 -5.62 7.64
CA LYS A 292 33.41 -5.03 6.91
C LYS A 292 33.13 -4.98 5.41
N ASN A 293 33.96 -4.22 4.67
CA ASN A 293 33.93 -4.11 3.21
C ASN A 293 32.52 -3.80 2.68
N ILE A 294 31.86 -2.81 3.28
CA ILE A 294 30.49 -2.43 2.96
C ILE A 294 30.48 -1.69 1.62
N GLU A 295 29.73 -2.21 0.67
CA GLU A 295 29.48 -1.59 -0.63
C GLU A 295 27.97 -1.39 -0.82
N ILE A 296 27.55 -0.15 -1.11
CA ILE A 296 26.14 0.20 -1.34
C ILE A 296 25.97 0.57 -2.81
N THR A 297 25.05 -0.11 -3.49
CA THR A 297 24.70 0.15 -4.89
C THR A 297 23.19 0.31 -5.05
N GLU A 298 22.76 1.09 -6.04
CA GLU A 298 21.34 1.20 -6.41
C GLU A 298 21.14 0.59 -7.81
N THR A 299 20.27 -0.41 -7.91
CA THR A 299 19.94 -1.10 -9.15
C THR A 299 18.42 -1.25 -9.28
N ASN A 300 17.84 -0.81 -10.41
CA ASN A 300 16.40 -0.93 -10.68
C ASN A 300 15.50 -0.42 -9.52
N LYS A 301 15.84 0.75 -8.95
CA LYS A 301 15.18 1.41 -7.80
C LYS A 301 15.21 0.62 -6.48
N LYS A 302 16.16 -0.31 -6.33
CA LYS A 302 16.40 -1.13 -5.13
C LYS A 302 17.82 -0.85 -4.62
N TYR A 303 18.00 -0.89 -3.31
CA TYR A 303 19.32 -0.76 -2.71
C TYR A 303 19.90 -2.13 -2.43
N VAL A 304 21.14 -2.34 -2.83
CA VAL A 304 21.89 -3.57 -2.60
C VAL A 304 23.13 -3.21 -1.79
N ILE A 305 23.24 -3.81 -0.61
CA ILE A 305 24.37 -3.65 0.29
C ILE A 305 25.11 -4.98 0.36
N LYS A 306 26.38 -4.99 -0.03
CA LYS A 306 27.27 -6.15 0.13
C LYS A 306 28.22 -5.89 1.28
N TYR A 307 28.47 -6.90 2.09
CA TYR A 307 29.41 -6.81 3.20
C TYR A 307 30.00 -8.18 3.53
N TYR A 308 31.16 -8.16 4.18
CA TYR A 308 31.76 -9.34 4.82
C TYR A 308 31.41 -9.33 6.31
N ASN A 309 30.88 -10.43 6.82
CA ASN A 309 30.58 -10.59 8.24
C ASN A 309 31.72 -11.35 8.92
N GLU A 310 32.44 -10.69 9.84
CA GLU A 310 33.58 -11.29 10.54
C GLU A 310 33.18 -12.44 11.47
N LYS A 311 31.98 -12.41 12.05
CA LYS A 311 31.50 -13.48 12.95
C LYS A 311 31.26 -14.78 12.19
N SER A 312 30.65 -14.70 11.00
CA SER A 312 30.32 -15.88 10.18
C SER A 312 31.39 -16.22 9.14
N SER A 313 32.32 -15.32 8.89
CA SER A 313 33.29 -15.42 7.79
C SER A 313 32.63 -15.58 6.41
N MET A 314 31.48 -14.92 6.20
CA MET A 314 30.70 -15.01 4.95
C MET A 314 30.49 -13.65 4.28
N ASN A 315 30.46 -13.67 2.95
CA ASN A 315 29.95 -12.55 2.16
C ASN A 315 28.42 -12.57 2.18
N CYS A 316 27.83 -11.46 2.61
CA CYS A 316 26.41 -11.30 2.81
C CYS A 316 25.88 -10.19 1.90
N THR A 317 24.60 -10.29 1.53
CA THR A 317 23.90 -9.29 0.72
C THR A 317 22.60 -8.87 1.38
N VAL A 318 22.41 -7.57 1.58
CA VAL A 318 21.12 -6.97 1.94
C VAL A 318 20.49 -6.36 0.70
N ILE A 319 19.23 -6.67 0.43
CA ILE A 319 18.45 -6.08 -0.65
C ILE A 319 17.26 -5.34 -0.04
N ILE A 320 17.20 -4.03 -0.20
CA ILE A 320 16.12 -3.18 0.31
C ILE A 320 15.21 -2.79 -0.85
N ALA A 321 13.94 -3.16 -0.76
CA ALA A 321 12.96 -2.97 -1.82
C ALA A 321 11.54 -2.75 -1.28
N THR A 322 10.58 -2.52 -2.17
CA THR A 322 9.16 -2.58 -1.82
C THR A 322 8.60 -3.99 -2.00
N ILE A 323 7.55 -4.35 -1.25
CA ILE A 323 6.89 -5.66 -1.40
C ILE A 323 6.30 -5.84 -2.81
N ASP A 324 5.81 -4.77 -3.43
CA ASP A 324 5.29 -4.80 -4.79
C ASP A 324 6.41 -5.12 -5.80
N ALA A 325 7.64 -4.62 -5.58
CA ALA A 325 8.77 -4.96 -6.42
C ALA A 325 9.24 -6.42 -6.21
N PHE A 326 9.17 -6.93 -4.98
CA PHE A 326 9.48 -8.31 -4.66
C PHE A 326 8.47 -9.27 -5.30
N THR A 327 7.18 -8.98 -5.17
CA THR A 327 6.10 -9.81 -5.70
C THR A 327 6.00 -9.73 -7.22
N TYR A 328 6.36 -8.61 -7.84
CA TYR A 328 6.55 -8.54 -9.30
C TYR A 328 7.68 -9.45 -9.82
N SER A 329 8.71 -9.72 -9.00
CA SER A 329 9.82 -10.59 -9.39
C SER A 329 9.44 -12.09 -9.37
N ILE A 330 8.49 -12.47 -8.51
CA ILE A 330 8.14 -13.87 -8.26
C ILE A 330 6.70 -14.27 -8.63
N GLY A 331 5.80 -13.31 -8.83
CA GLY A 331 4.38 -13.54 -9.12
C GLY A 331 4.08 -13.69 -10.61
N ASN A 332 2.91 -14.25 -10.93
CA ASN A 332 2.47 -14.46 -12.31
C ASN A 332 2.00 -13.15 -12.94
N LYS A 333 2.73 -12.68 -13.95
CA LYS A 333 2.45 -11.41 -14.65
C LYS A 333 1.21 -11.46 -15.58
N ASN A 334 0.63 -12.65 -15.79
CA ASN A 334 -0.48 -12.88 -16.74
C ASN A 334 -1.86 -13.11 -16.06
N HIS A 335 -2.10 -12.53 -14.87
CA HIS A 335 -3.36 -12.69 -14.12
C HIS A 335 -4.50 -11.77 -14.60
N THR A 336 -5.74 -11.97 -14.10
CA THR A 336 -6.94 -11.21 -14.49
C THR A 336 -7.56 -10.29 -13.43
N HIS A 337 -6.91 -10.08 -12.27
CA HIS A 337 -7.42 -9.20 -11.21
C HIS A 337 -7.44 -7.70 -11.59
N ARG A 338 -8.28 -6.90 -10.89
CA ARG A 338 -8.44 -5.44 -11.09
C ARG A 338 -7.13 -4.69 -10.93
N ASP A 339 -6.45 -4.92 -9.80
CA ASP A 339 -5.20 -4.28 -9.46
C ASP A 339 -4.02 -5.18 -9.86
N LYS A 340 -3.07 -4.61 -10.59
CA LYS A 340 -1.90 -5.31 -11.11
C LYS A 340 -1.01 -5.89 -10.00
N PHE A 341 -0.90 -5.20 -8.86
CA PHE A 341 -0.10 -5.67 -7.75
C PHE A 341 -0.87 -6.68 -6.90
N GLU A 342 -2.17 -6.48 -6.67
CA GLU A 342 -3.00 -7.46 -5.97
C GLU A 342 -3.01 -8.79 -6.72
N GLY A 343 -3.17 -8.79 -8.05
CA GLY A 343 -3.19 -10.03 -8.80
C GLY A 343 -1.87 -10.82 -8.79
N LEU A 344 -0.73 -10.12 -8.71
CA LEU A 344 0.56 -10.79 -8.47
C LEU A 344 0.56 -11.50 -7.11
N ILE A 345 -0.01 -10.90 -6.07
CA ILE A 345 -0.13 -11.51 -4.75
C ILE A 345 -1.09 -12.71 -4.77
N TYR A 346 -2.25 -12.58 -5.41
CA TYR A 346 -3.21 -13.67 -5.54
C TYR A 346 -2.63 -14.85 -6.30
N SER A 347 -1.84 -14.62 -7.36
CA SER A 347 -1.16 -15.73 -8.06
C SER A 347 -0.20 -16.52 -7.17
N ILE A 348 0.39 -15.87 -6.16
CA ILE A 348 1.25 -16.55 -5.20
C ILE A 348 0.40 -17.33 -4.21
N PHE A 349 -0.61 -16.68 -3.60
CA PHE A 349 -1.38 -17.26 -2.51
C PHE A 349 -2.41 -18.32 -2.97
N GLU A 350 -3.17 -18.04 -4.03
CA GLU A 350 -4.24 -18.91 -4.54
C GLU A 350 -3.70 -19.97 -5.50
N ASP A 351 -2.91 -19.57 -6.51
CA ASP A 351 -2.38 -20.50 -7.52
C ASP A 351 -1.10 -21.24 -7.07
N GLY A 352 -0.43 -20.75 -6.02
CA GLY A 352 0.86 -21.28 -5.56
C GLY A 352 2.02 -20.96 -6.51
N PHE A 353 1.89 -19.94 -7.37
CA PHE A 353 2.90 -19.61 -8.37
C PHE A 353 4.06 -18.81 -7.76
N ILE A 354 5.30 -19.31 -7.89
CA ILE A 354 6.53 -18.63 -7.47
C ILE A 354 7.61 -18.79 -8.54
N GLU A 355 7.79 -17.76 -9.38
CA GLU A 355 8.82 -17.67 -10.42
C GLU A 355 10.22 -17.75 -9.79
N SER A 356 10.86 -18.92 -9.91
CA SER A 356 12.19 -19.21 -9.34
C SER A 356 12.80 -20.46 -10.00
N ALA A 357 14.13 -20.56 -10.00
CA ALA A 357 14.82 -21.78 -10.40
C ALA A 357 14.61 -22.92 -9.37
N SER A 358 14.95 -24.16 -9.73
CA SER A 358 14.85 -25.32 -8.82
C SER A 358 15.63 -25.13 -7.51
N CYS A 359 16.76 -24.42 -7.56
CA CYS A 359 17.59 -24.06 -6.41
C CYS A 359 17.09 -22.82 -5.64
N GLY A 360 15.92 -22.30 -5.97
CA GLY A 360 15.30 -21.13 -5.35
C GLY A 360 15.81 -19.79 -5.88
N LYS A 361 16.74 -19.75 -6.84
CA LYS A 361 17.29 -18.51 -7.42
C LYS A 361 16.18 -17.68 -8.08
N ILE A 362 16.10 -16.38 -7.76
CA ILE A 362 15.16 -15.42 -8.35
C ILE A 362 15.91 -14.26 -9.00
N ASN A 363 15.32 -13.58 -9.99
CA ASN A 363 15.89 -12.36 -10.57
C ASN A 363 15.46 -11.13 -9.75
N PHE A 364 16.32 -10.70 -8.82
CA PHE A 364 16.01 -9.59 -7.92
C PHE A 364 17.24 -8.75 -7.58
N GLY A 365 17.11 -7.42 -7.66
CA GLY A 365 18.18 -6.48 -7.32
C GLY A 365 19.44 -6.55 -8.20
N GLY A 366 19.44 -7.32 -9.30
CA GLY A 366 20.63 -7.55 -10.13
C GLY A 366 21.71 -8.42 -9.45
N VAL A 367 21.38 -9.07 -8.33
CA VAL A 367 22.29 -9.97 -7.57
C VAL A 367 21.75 -11.39 -7.44
N ASP A 368 20.56 -11.64 -7.97
CA ASP A 368 19.86 -12.92 -8.03
C ASP A 368 19.93 -13.79 -6.75
N PRO A 369 19.30 -13.36 -5.64
CA PRO A 369 19.32 -14.11 -4.39
C PRO A 369 18.60 -15.48 -4.52
N LYS A 370 18.91 -16.43 -3.63
CA LYS A 370 18.21 -17.71 -3.54
C LYS A 370 17.13 -17.65 -2.45
N LEU A 371 15.91 -18.04 -2.75
CA LEU A 371 14.87 -18.29 -1.74
C LEU A 371 15.03 -19.70 -1.17
N ASN A 372 15.77 -19.80 -0.06
CA ASN A 372 16.06 -21.03 0.69
C ASN A 372 16.38 -20.68 2.16
N LYS A 373 16.89 -21.66 2.92
CA LYS A 373 17.21 -21.51 4.34
C LYS A 373 18.35 -20.55 4.66
N GLU A 374 19.10 -20.08 3.66
CA GLU A 374 20.16 -19.07 3.82
C GLU A 374 19.63 -17.64 3.59
N THR A 375 18.32 -17.48 3.48
CA THR A 375 17.67 -16.18 3.25
C THR A 375 16.68 -15.84 4.35
N LEU A 376 16.85 -14.65 4.92
CA LEU A 376 15.91 -14.04 5.85
C LEU A 376 15.12 -12.94 5.13
N LEU A 377 13.81 -13.10 5.03
CA LEU A 377 12.91 -12.05 4.56
C LEU A 377 12.51 -11.18 5.75
N VAL A 378 12.90 -9.91 5.71
CA VAL A 378 12.67 -8.94 6.77
C VAL A 378 11.60 -7.95 6.31
N ILE A 379 10.55 -7.80 7.10
CA ILE A 379 9.38 -7.00 6.73
C ILE A 379 9.17 -5.91 7.77
N ASP A 380 9.27 -4.65 7.35
CA ASP A 380 9.06 -3.46 8.20
C ASP A 380 7.74 -2.76 7.82
N GLU A 381 7.03 -2.24 8.83
CA GLU A 381 5.75 -1.55 8.73
C GLU A 381 4.63 -2.36 8.03
N PHE A 382 4.50 -3.66 8.35
CA PHE A 382 3.59 -4.58 7.64
C PHE A 382 2.10 -4.50 7.99
N GLN A 383 1.68 -3.46 8.72
CA GLN A 383 0.28 -3.19 9.04
C GLN A 383 -0.47 -2.37 7.98
N ASP A 384 0.25 -1.88 6.95
CA ASP A 384 -0.36 -1.17 5.81
C ASP A 384 -1.08 -2.10 4.81
N PRO A 385 -0.46 -3.20 4.33
CA PRO A 385 -1.11 -4.07 3.36
C PRO A 385 -2.25 -4.93 3.96
N PRO A 386 -3.29 -5.29 3.18
CA PRO A 386 -4.34 -6.22 3.61
C PRO A 386 -3.83 -7.64 3.94
N SER A 387 -4.64 -8.43 4.64
CA SER A 387 -4.28 -9.77 5.14
C SER A 387 -3.81 -10.77 4.07
N TYR A 388 -4.28 -10.66 2.83
CA TYR A 388 -3.85 -11.55 1.74
C TYR A 388 -2.34 -11.46 1.43
N TYR A 389 -1.68 -10.33 1.71
CA TYR A 389 -0.23 -10.23 1.62
C TYR A 389 0.48 -11.17 2.61
N ALA A 390 -0.02 -11.27 3.85
CA ALA A 390 0.54 -12.21 4.82
C ALA A 390 0.36 -13.66 4.35
N LYS A 391 -0.81 -13.98 3.77
CA LYS A 391 -1.07 -15.32 3.23
C LYS A 391 -0.10 -15.70 2.10
N ALA A 392 0.22 -14.75 1.21
CA ALA A 392 1.24 -14.97 0.18
C ALA A 392 2.64 -15.18 0.77
N ILE A 393 3.03 -14.41 1.80
CA ILE A 393 4.31 -14.64 2.50
C ILE A 393 4.34 -16.02 3.15
N VAL A 394 3.27 -16.44 3.84
CA VAL A 394 3.16 -17.80 4.42
C VAL A 394 3.31 -18.87 3.34
N ARG A 395 2.73 -18.64 2.16
CA ARG A 395 2.89 -19.56 1.01
C ARG A 395 4.34 -19.64 0.54
N ILE A 396 5.03 -18.50 0.42
CA ILE A 396 6.46 -18.46 0.06
C ILE A 396 7.29 -19.20 1.12
N MET A 397 7.01 -19.01 2.41
CA MET A 397 7.68 -19.75 3.49
C MET A 397 7.52 -21.25 3.32
N ARG A 398 6.31 -21.75 3.05
CA ARG A 398 6.02 -23.18 2.89
C ARG A 398 6.63 -23.79 1.63
N ASP A 399 6.69 -23.04 0.54
CA ASP A 399 7.15 -23.56 -0.75
C ASP A 399 8.67 -23.44 -0.94
N LYS A 400 9.33 -22.51 -0.21
CA LYS A 400 10.75 -22.20 -0.33
C LYS A 400 11.57 -22.35 0.94
N TYR A 401 10.93 -22.60 2.09
CA TYR A 401 11.57 -22.76 3.41
C TYR A 401 12.49 -21.60 3.78
N ILE A 402 12.01 -20.37 3.54
CA ILE A 402 12.66 -19.15 4.00
C ILE A 402 12.17 -18.81 5.42
N ASP A 403 13.05 -18.22 6.21
CA ASP A 403 12.67 -17.64 7.50
C ASP A 403 12.19 -16.19 7.28
N VAL A 404 11.26 -15.73 8.11
CA VAL A 404 10.65 -14.40 7.99
C VAL A 404 10.70 -13.67 9.32
N TYR A 405 11.11 -12.41 9.31
CA TYR A 405 11.12 -11.53 10.47
C TYR A 405 10.25 -10.30 10.21
N ILE A 406 9.20 -10.13 11.01
CA ILE A 406 8.21 -9.06 10.81
C ILE A 406 8.19 -8.15 12.01
N VAL A 407 8.28 -6.85 11.75
CA VAL A 407 8.06 -5.80 12.74
C VAL A 407 6.92 -4.91 12.28
N GLY A 408 6.03 -4.59 13.21
CA GLY A 408 4.89 -3.74 12.93
C GLY A 408 4.33 -3.10 14.19
N ASP A 409 3.32 -2.26 13.98
CA ASP A 409 2.56 -1.63 15.04
C ASP A 409 1.06 -1.79 14.76
N LYS A 410 0.38 -2.66 15.51
CA LYS A 410 -1.07 -2.88 15.41
C LYS A 410 -1.85 -1.56 15.50
N LEU A 411 -1.44 -0.60 16.33
CA LEU A 411 -2.07 0.73 16.47
C LEU A 411 -1.60 1.77 15.44
N GLN A 412 -0.99 1.33 14.34
CA GLN A 412 -0.75 2.13 13.13
C GLN A 412 -1.40 1.49 11.89
N SER A 413 -2.44 0.69 12.09
CA SER A 413 -3.23 0.05 11.04
C SER A 413 -4.25 1.04 10.47
N ILE A 414 -3.80 1.97 9.64
CA ILE A 414 -4.64 3.11 9.19
C ILE A 414 -5.48 2.83 7.94
N SER A 415 -5.25 1.72 7.25
CA SER A 415 -5.93 1.41 5.99
C SER A 415 -6.90 0.22 6.10
N ASN A 416 -6.51 -0.83 6.84
CA ASN A 416 -7.30 -2.05 6.96
C ASN A 416 -7.29 -2.56 8.40
N GLU A 417 -8.46 -2.96 8.91
CA GLU A 417 -8.54 -3.66 10.20
C GLU A 417 -7.93 -5.05 10.10
N ASP A 418 -8.35 -5.82 9.08
CA ASP A 418 -7.72 -7.09 8.71
C ASP A 418 -6.52 -6.85 7.80
N ASN A 419 -5.40 -6.44 8.41
CA ASN A 419 -4.14 -6.22 7.71
C ASN A 419 -3.15 -7.37 7.93
N ALA A 420 -2.10 -7.39 7.13
CA ALA A 420 -1.12 -8.47 7.10
C ALA A 420 -0.39 -8.67 8.44
N PHE A 421 -0.03 -7.59 9.13
CA PHE A 421 0.60 -7.69 10.45
C PHE A 421 -0.36 -8.28 11.50
N VAL A 422 -1.60 -7.80 11.55
CA VAL A 422 -2.64 -8.34 12.45
C VAL A 422 -2.90 -9.80 12.16
N TYR A 423 -2.98 -10.19 10.88
CA TYR A 423 -3.13 -11.58 10.48
C TYR A 423 -2.00 -12.47 11.01
N PHE A 424 -0.74 -12.04 10.89
CA PHE A 424 0.38 -12.77 11.50
C PHE A 424 0.30 -12.83 13.03
N TRP A 425 -0.10 -11.74 13.67
CA TRP A 425 -0.17 -11.66 15.13
C TRP A 425 -1.28 -12.54 15.71
N ASP A 426 -2.44 -12.60 15.06
CA ASP A 426 -3.64 -13.25 15.58
C ASP A 426 -3.77 -14.73 15.13
N ASN A 427 -2.99 -15.20 14.15
CA ASN A 427 -3.06 -16.58 13.64
C ASN A 427 -1.83 -17.44 14.02
N GLU A 428 -2.00 -18.76 13.91
CA GLU A 428 -0.93 -19.75 13.93
C GLU A 428 -0.86 -20.50 12.60
N PHE A 429 0.33 -21.00 12.24
CA PHE A 429 0.57 -21.59 10.93
C PHE A 429 1.16 -22.99 11.05
N SER A 430 0.43 -23.99 10.55
CA SER A 430 0.95 -25.37 10.50
C SER A 430 2.27 -25.45 9.74
N SER A 431 3.20 -26.23 10.29
CA SER A 431 4.57 -26.47 9.78
C SER A 431 5.52 -25.26 9.81
N ILE A 432 5.11 -24.13 10.39
CA ILE A 432 5.93 -22.95 10.61
C ILE A 432 6.08 -22.71 12.11
N ASN A 433 7.31 -22.60 12.59
CA ASN A 433 7.55 -22.25 13.99
C ASN A 433 7.33 -20.74 14.18
N THR A 434 6.25 -20.37 14.89
CA THR A 434 5.89 -18.96 15.11
C THR A 434 6.41 -18.46 16.45
N ILE A 435 7.27 -17.45 16.42
CA ILE A 435 7.94 -16.87 17.59
C ILE A 435 7.42 -15.43 17.76
N LYS A 436 6.50 -15.24 18.71
CA LYS A 436 5.97 -13.91 19.07
C LYS A 436 6.83 -13.30 20.17
N LEU A 437 7.47 -12.18 19.86
CA LEU A 437 8.27 -11.41 20.82
C LEU A 437 7.37 -10.49 21.65
N GLU A 438 7.73 -10.27 22.91
CA GLU A 438 6.98 -9.43 23.84
C GLU A 438 6.71 -8.02 23.27
N PRO A 439 5.45 -7.54 23.27
CA PRO A 439 5.11 -6.21 22.80
C PRO A 439 5.83 -5.11 23.58
N THR A 440 6.41 -4.13 22.87
CA THR A 440 7.08 -2.98 23.50
C THR A 440 6.54 -1.65 22.97
N ASN A 441 6.24 -0.72 23.87
CA ASN A 441 5.76 0.63 23.51
C ASN A 441 6.65 1.73 24.13
N ILE A 442 7.96 1.56 23.97
CA ILE A 442 8.96 2.54 24.43
C ILE A 442 9.09 3.62 23.36
N CYS A 443 8.67 4.84 23.66
CA CYS A 443 8.77 5.98 22.74
C CYS A 443 10.13 6.67 22.89
N ARG A 444 10.89 6.73 21.78
CA ARG A 444 12.14 7.49 21.65
C ARG A 444 11.94 8.90 21.09
N ARG A 445 10.74 9.20 20.58
CA ARG A 445 10.45 10.44 19.86
C ARG A 445 10.12 11.61 20.77
N PHE A 446 9.29 11.40 21.78
CA PHE A 446 8.91 12.40 22.78
C PHE A 446 8.95 11.79 24.18
N THR A 447 9.37 12.59 25.16
CA THR A 447 9.53 12.13 26.55
C THR A 447 8.77 12.97 27.57
N HIS A 448 8.19 14.11 27.17
CA HIS A 448 7.52 15.00 28.11
C HIS A 448 6.29 14.31 28.77
N PRO A 449 6.16 14.30 30.12
CA PRO A 449 5.09 13.58 30.81
C PRO A 449 3.67 13.94 30.37
N LYS A 450 3.36 15.23 30.21
CA LYS A 450 2.06 15.71 29.68
C LYS A 450 1.71 15.15 28.29
N LEU A 451 2.69 15.00 27.39
CA LEU A 451 2.47 14.41 26.06
C LEU A 451 2.17 12.92 26.15
N VAL A 452 2.96 12.19 26.95
CA VAL A 452 2.75 10.75 27.18
C VAL A 452 1.38 10.49 27.81
N ASP A 453 1.03 11.25 28.86
CA ASP A 453 -0.27 11.15 29.53
C ASP A 453 -1.44 11.48 28.59
N PHE A 454 -1.31 12.52 27.75
CA PHE A 454 -2.36 12.84 26.77
C PHE A 454 -2.55 11.73 25.73
N VAL A 455 -1.47 11.17 25.17
CA VAL A 455 -1.59 10.07 24.19
C VAL A 455 -2.17 8.82 24.84
N ASN A 456 -1.70 8.43 26.03
CA ASN A 456 -2.23 7.28 26.77
C ASN A 456 -3.70 7.47 27.18
N PHE A 457 -4.13 8.72 27.39
CA PHE A 457 -5.54 9.01 27.64
C PHE A 457 -6.41 8.88 26.37
N MET A 458 -5.93 9.41 25.24
CA MET A 458 -6.71 9.45 24.00
C MET A 458 -6.81 8.08 23.30
N ILE A 459 -5.79 7.23 23.46
CA ILE A 459 -5.63 5.97 22.74
C ILE A 459 -5.88 4.77 23.66
N PRO A 460 -6.82 3.87 23.32
CA PRO A 460 -7.18 2.75 24.20
C PRO A 460 -6.21 1.56 24.03
N PHE A 461 -4.97 1.67 24.51
CA PHE A 461 -3.95 0.60 24.36
C PHE A 461 -4.40 -0.76 24.91
N ASN A 462 -5.00 -0.77 26.10
CA ASN A 462 -5.46 -2.01 26.77
C ASN A 462 -6.50 -2.77 25.95
N LYS A 463 -7.32 -2.08 25.16
CA LYS A 463 -8.33 -2.70 24.27
C LYS A 463 -7.68 -3.64 23.25
N TYR A 464 -6.43 -3.38 22.87
CA TYR A 464 -5.70 -4.14 21.85
C TYR A 464 -4.62 -5.05 22.45
N ASN A 465 -4.64 -5.28 23.77
CA ASN A 465 -3.60 -6.01 24.51
C ASN A 465 -2.19 -5.43 24.30
N LEU A 466 -2.10 -4.10 24.21
CA LEU A 466 -0.84 -3.39 24.05
C LEU A 466 -0.51 -2.60 25.31
N PRO A 467 0.78 -2.51 25.68
CA PRO A 467 1.19 -1.62 26.77
C PRO A 467 1.04 -0.15 26.33
N GLU A 468 0.67 0.69 27.29
CA GLU A 468 0.71 2.15 27.13
C GLU A 468 2.12 2.66 26.79
N ILE A 469 2.20 3.86 26.20
CA ILE A 469 3.48 4.48 25.86
C ILE A 469 4.27 4.77 27.13
N LYS A 470 5.56 4.39 27.09
CA LYS A 470 6.56 4.77 28.09
C LYS A 470 7.71 5.52 27.43
N PRO A 471 8.23 6.61 28.00
CA PRO A 471 9.38 7.29 27.43
C PRO A 471 10.65 6.43 27.58
N TYR A 472 11.57 6.51 26.63
CA TYR A 472 12.83 5.76 26.68
C TYR A 472 13.81 6.23 27.77
N LYS A 473 13.60 7.44 28.29
CA LYS A 473 14.36 8.05 29.39
C LYS A 473 13.47 9.02 30.16
N GLU A 474 13.87 9.35 31.38
CA GLU A 474 13.21 10.40 32.16
C GLU A 474 13.34 11.76 31.48
N TYR A 475 12.29 12.58 31.60
CA TYR A 475 12.30 13.94 31.08
C TYR A 475 13.10 14.84 32.02
N VAL A 476 14.10 15.52 31.47
CA VAL A 476 14.91 16.49 32.21
C VAL A 476 14.27 17.86 32.03
N TYR A 477 13.74 18.43 33.11
CA TYR A 477 13.27 19.81 33.12
C TYR A 477 14.48 20.75 33.04
N SER A 478 14.49 21.64 32.05
CA SER A 478 15.50 22.69 31.97
C SER A 478 15.01 23.94 32.70
N ASP A 479 15.89 24.57 33.48
CA ASP A 479 15.58 25.80 34.24
C ASP A 479 15.15 26.98 33.34
N LYS A 480 15.41 26.90 32.03
CA LYS A 480 15.02 27.90 31.04
C LYS A 480 13.57 27.78 30.54
N ASN A 481 12.90 26.63 30.72
CA ASN A 481 11.58 26.34 30.14
C ASN A 481 10.55 25.80 31.15
N ASN A 482 10.58 26.25 32.41
CA ASN A 482 9.64 25.78 33.44
C ASN A 482 8.15 26.15 33.20
N ASN A 483 7.83 26.90 32.13
CA ASN A 483 6.48 27.38 31.84
C ASN A 483 5.94 26.98 30.44
N ASP A 484 6.67 26.20 29.65
CA ASP A 484 6.21 25.86 28.30
C ASP A 484 5.28 24.64 28.33
N ASN A 485 4.00 24.88 28.06
CA ASN A 485 3.00 23.81 27.99
C ASN A 485 3.19 23.05 26.66
N PRO A 486 3.56 21.76 26.65
CA PRO A 486 3.88 21.02 25.42
C PRO A 486 2.64 20.69 24.60
N ILE A 487 1.43 21.01 25.08
CA ILE A 487 0.17 20.79 24.38
C ILE A 487 -0.70 22.03 24.47
N THR A 488 -1.11 22.57 23.32
CA THR A 488 -2.04 23.69 23.22
C THR A 488 -3.30 23.24 22.47
N PHE A 489 -4.46 23.47 23.09
CA PHE A 489 -5.77 23.22 22.48
C PHE A 489 -6.41 24.54 22.10
N PHE A 490 -7.01 24.62 20.92
CA PHE A 490 -7.79 25.79 20.49
C PHE A 490 -9.00 25.36 19.66
N ASP A 491 -10.08 26.13 19.77
CA ASP A 491 -11.36 25.81 19.15
C ASP A 491 -11.39 26.21 17.67
N GLY A 492 -11.87 25.29 16.85
CA GLY A 492 -12.15 25.51 15.45
C GLY A 492 -13.65 25.54 15.16
N LYS A 493 -13.99 26.05 13.97
CA LYS A 493 -15.33 25.91 13.37
C LYS A 493 -15.29 24.95 12.17
N PHE A 494 -16.39 24.24 11.94
CA PHE A 494 -16.53 23.37 10.77
C PHE A 494 -16.46 24.17 9.48
N ILE A 495 -15.63 23.72 8.53
CA ILE A 495 -15.58 24.29 7.16
C ILE A 495 -16.09 23.21 6.22
N ASP A 496 -17.15 23.52 5.49
CA ASP A 496 -17.75 22.59 4.54
C ASP A 496 -17.09 22.75 3.16
N PRO A 497 -16.28 21.79 2.69
CA PRO A 497 -15.62 21.92 1.39
C PRO A 497 -16.61 21.95 0.21
N ASN A 498 -17.87 21.57 0.41
CA ASN A 498 -18.88 21.46 -0.64
C ASN A 498 -19.94 22.59 -0.62
N LEU A 499 -20.10 23.35 0.47
CA LEU A 499 -21.13 24.38 0.61
C LEU A 499 -20.72 25.74 0.01
N LYS A 500 -21.39 26.18 -1.07
CA LYS A 500 -21.10 27.43 -1.79
C LYS A 500 -21.85 28.62 -1.16
N THR A 501 -21.39 29.12 -0.02
CA THR A 501 -22.02 30.27 0.65
C THR A 501 -20.98 31.25 1.16
N GLU A 502 -21.23 32.56 1.02
CA GLU A 502 -20.36 33.66 1.50
C GLU A 502 -19.92 33.47 2.97
N LYS A 503 -20.82 32.99 3.83
CA LYS A 503 -20.53 32.71 5.25
C LYS A 503 -19.47 31.64 5.50
N ASN A 504 -19.36 30.65 4.62
CA ASN A 504 -18.36 29.57 4.72
C ASN A 504 -16.98 30.04 4.25
N ASP A 505 -16.97 31.11 3.47
CA ASP A 505 -15.81 31.66 2.79
C ASP A 505 -15.07 32.68 3.68
N GLU A 506 -15.79 33.55 4.40
CA GLU A 506 -15.24 34.36 5.50
C GLU A 506 -14.66 33.50 6.63
N LEU A 507 -15.30 32.34 6.85
CA LEU A 507 -14.92 31.40 7.89
C LEU A 507 -13.51 30.84 7.66
N ILE A 508 -13.14 30.51 6.42
CA ILE A 508 -11.82 29.99 6.07
C ILE A 508 -10.72 30.96 6.54
N THR A 509 -10.82 32.23 6.15
CA THR A 509 -9.82 33.23 6.49
C THR A 509 -9.70 33.41 8.00
N SER A 510 -10.83 33.50 8.71
CA SER A 510 -10.84 33.65 10.18
C SER A 510 -10.20 32.46 10.91
N GLU A 511 -10.37 31.25 10.37
CA GLU A 511 -9.82 30.04 10.96
C GLU A 511 -8.34 29.86 10.63
N VAL A 512 -7.87 30.31 9.46
CA VAL A 512 -6.43 30.39 9.14
C VAL A 512 -5.73 31.39 10.05
N GLU A 513 -6.32 32.57 10.28
CA GLU A 513 -5.76 33.59 11.18
C GLU A 513 -5.53 33.03 12.60
N LYS A 514 -6.46 32.22 13.12
CA LYS A 514 -6.29 31.52 14.41
C LYS A 514 -5.13 30.52 14.42
N ILE A 515 -4.98 29.72 13.35
CA ILE A 515 -3.89 28.75 13.25
C ILE A 515 -2.55 29.50 13.15
N MET A 516 -2.49 30.53 12.30
CA MET A 516 -1.30 31.35 12.12
C MET A 516 -0.90 32.07 13.40
N TYR A 517 -1.83 32.56 14.22
CA TYR A 517 -1.51 33.14 15.52
C TYR A 517 -0.65 32.20 16.39
N HIS A 518 -1.04 30.92 16.48
CA HIS A 518 -0.28 29.93 17.24
C HIS A 518 1.04 29.55 16.56
N TYR A 519 1.05 29.47 15.22
CA TYR A 519 2.24 29.18 14.43
C TYR A 519 3.31 30.28 14.61
N GLU A 520 2.93 31.54 14.44
CA GLU A 520 3.80 32.71 14.59
C GLU A 520 4.32 32.84 16.02
N LEU A 521 3.43 32.66 17.02
CA LEU A 521 3.82 32.68 18.42
C LEU A 521 4.96 31.68 18.69
N GLU A 522 4.81 30.44 18.22
CA GLU A 522 5.83 29.40 18.37
C GLU A 522 7.16 29.77 17.70
N VAL A 523 7.12 30.35 16.50
CA VAL A 523 8.33 30.85 15.81
C VAL A 523 9.03 31.93 16.63
N HIS A 524 8.27 32.89 17.15
CA HIS A 524 8.79 34.04 17.88
C HIS A 524 9.31 33.70 19.29
N THR A 525 8.67 32.75 19.98
CA THR A 525 9.06 32.39 21.36
C THR A 525 10.14 31.32 21.43
N CYS A 526 10.23 30.44 20.43
CA CYS A 526 11.06 29.23 20.49
C CYS A 526 12.13 29.15 19.40
N ASN A 527 12.34 30.21 18.60
CA ASN A 527 13.31 30.25 17.49
C ASN A 527 13.18 29.06 16.53
N ARG A 528 11.95 28.73 16.15
CA ARG A 528 11.68 27.62 15.21
C ARG A 528 11.97 28.02 13.77
N PHE A 529 12.30 27.04 12.95
CA PHE A 529 12.49 27.18 11.51
C PHE A 529 11.42 26.41 10.72
N PRO A 530 11.26 26.64 9.41
CA PRO A 530 10.21 26.00 8.62
C PRO A 530 10.12 24.48 8.80
N GLU A 531 11.27 23.80 8.84
CA GLU A 531 11.39 22.34 8.98
C GLU A 531 11.02 21.79 10.35
N ASP A 532 10.83 22.65 11.36
CA ASP A 532 10.39 22.23 12.68
C ASP A 532 8.90 21.89 12.72
N PHE A 533 8.13 22.28 11.69
CA PHE A 533 6.68 22.20 11.68
C PHE A 533 6.16 21.09 10.77
N LEU A 534 5.23 20.30 11.31
CA LEU A 534 4.41 19.35 10.57
C LEU A 534 2.93 19.63 10.83
N ILE A 535 2.16 19.73 9.76
CA ILE A 535 0.71 19.89 9.82
C ILE A 535 0.06 18.61 9.30
N VAL A 536 -0.70 17.96 10.17
CA VAL A 536 -1.40 16.70 9.88
C VAL A 536 -2.89 16.98 9.73
N THR A 537 -3.46 16.54 8.60
CA THR A 537 -4.89 16.62 8.33
C THR A 537 -5.44 15.25 7.88
N PRO A 538 -6.72 14.90 8.08
CA PRO A 538 -7.23 13.60 7.65
C PRO A 538 -7.18 13.38 6.13
N PHE A 539 -7.46 14.41 5.33
CA PHE A 539 -7.52 14.34 3.87
C PHE A 539 -6.87 15.56 3.19
N THR A 540 -6.26 15.33 2.03
CA THR A 540 -5.53 16.35 1.25
C THR A 540 -6.31 16.87 0.05
N GLN A 541 -7.18 16.06 -0.54
CA GLN A 541 -7.99 16.46 -1.68
C GLN A 541 -9.09 17.45 -1.28
N LYS A 542 -9.26 18.51 -2.08
CA LYS A 542 -10.31 19.55 -1.92
C LYS A 542 -10.37 20.15 -0.50
N ASN A 543 -9.20 20.48 0.07
CA ASN A 543 -9.10 21.06 1.41
C ASN A 543 -8.77 22.57 1.36
N PRO A 544 -9.78 23.46 1.27
CA PRO A 544 -9.57 24.90 1.09
C PRO A 544 -8.92 25.57 2.32
N LEU A 545 -9.18 25.07 3.53
CA LEU A 545 -8.53 25.58 4.75
C LEU A 545 -7.01 25.39 4.67
N VAL A 546 -6.58 24.20 4.25
CA VAL A 546 -5.15 23.86 4.18
C VAL A 546 -4.46 24.56 3.01
N ASN A 547 -5.11 24.70 1.85
CA ASN A 547 -4.60 25.51 0.74
C ASN A 547 -4.39 26.98 1.17
N ALA A 548 -5.33 27.55 1.94
CA ALA A 548 -5.22 28.92 2.45
C ALA A 548 -4.08 29.05 3.49
N LEU A 549 -3.94 28.05 4.36
CA LEU A 549 -2.88 27.98 5.35
C LEU A 549 -1.48 27.86 4.72
N GLU A 550 -1.33 27.04 3.67
CA GLU A 550 -0.08 26.94 2.89
C GLU A 550 0.34 28.31 2.33
N LEU A 551 -0.60 29.08 1.79
CA LEU A 551 -0.34 30.43 1.30
C LEU A 551 0.10 31.37 2.42
N ALA A 552 -0.62 31.33 3.55
CA ALA A 552 -0.32 32.17 4.70
C ALA A 552 1.09 31.91 5.26
N ILE A 553 1.49 30.65 5.41
CA ILE A 553 2.81 30.27 5.94
C ILE A 553 3.92 30.69 4.97
N ASN A 554 3.74 30.50 3.66
CA ASN A 554 4.73 30.94 2.66
C ASN A 554 4.93 32.47 2.69
N ILE A 555 3.84 33.24 2.78
CA ILE A 555 3.90 34.70 2.92
C ILE A 555 4.60 35.10 4.23
N PHE A 556 4.24 34.46 5.34
CA PHE A 556 4.83 34.72 6.66
C PHE A 556 6.36 34.55 6.63
N TRP A 557 6.86 33.40 6.19
CA TRP A 557 8.30 33.12 6.16
C TRP A 557 9.06 34.06 5.24
N LYS A 558 8.51 34.34 4.05
CA LYS A 558 9.12 35.29 3.13
C LYS A 558 9.24 36.68 3.76
N ASN A 559 8.20 37.15 4.44
CA ASN A 559 8.22 38.43 5.14
C ASN A 559 9.18 38.43 6.33
N LYS A 560 9.21 37.35 7.10
CA LYS A 560 10.10 37.18 8.26
C LYS A 560 11.57 37.23 7.85
N PHE A 561 12.00 36.42 6.89
CA PHE A 561 13.39 36.39 6.45
C PHE A 561 13.83 37.66 5.73
N THR A 562 12.92 38.33 5.03
CA THR A 562 13.22 39.60 4.36
C THR A 562 13.28 40.78 5.34
N SER A 563 12.46 40.77 6.39
CA SER A 563 12.46 41.81 7.42
C SER A 563 13.56 41.64 8.46
N GLU A 564 13.99 40.40 8.70
CA GLU A 564 15.02 40.05 9.70
C GLU A 564 16.14 39.20 9.07
N PRO A 565 17.10 39.82 8.34
CA PRO A 565 18.20 39.09 7.69
C PRO A 565 19.08 38.29 8.66
N SER A 566 19.17 38.68 9.93
CA SER A 566 19.88 37.88 10.95
C SER A 566 19.21 36.52 11.19
N TYR A 567 17.89 36.43 11.01
CA TYR A 567 17.13 35.21 11.24
C TYR A 567 17.36 34.15 10.14
N ILE A 568 17.52 34.56 8.88
CA ILE A 568 17.89 33.63 7.80
C ILE A 568 19.32 33.11 7.97
N GLU A 569 20.24 33.93 8.47
CA GLU A 569 21.60 33.49 8.77
C GLU A 569 21.63 32.50 9.94
N LEU A 570 20.83 32.73 10.99
CA LEU A 570 20.63 31.75 12.07
C LEU A 570 20.12 30.40 11.53
N TRP A 571 19.16 30.42 10.60
CA TRP A 571 18.67 29.22 9.95
C TRP A 571 19.78 28.50 9.16
N LYS A 572 20.54 29.24 8.35
CA LYS A 572 21.67 28.70 7.57
C LYS A 572 22.75 28.11 8.46
N GLU A 573 23.08 28.73 9.59
CA GLU A 573 24.04 28.17 10.55
C GLU A 573 23.53 26.83 11.13
N GLN A 574 22.25 26.73 11.49
CA GLN A 574 21.65 25.46 11.91
C GLN A 574 21.75 24.41 10.80
N LEU A 575 21.48 24.78 9.55
CA LEU A 575 21.62 23.89 8.40
C LEU A 575 23.07 23.43 8.16
N LYS A 576 24.08 24.29 8.37
CA LYS A 576 25.51 23.92 8.27
C LYS A 576 25.88 22.81 9.25
N THR A 577 25.36 22.84 10.48
CA THR A 577 25.62 21.77 11.47
C THR A 577 25.07 20.41 11.04
N GLN A 578 24.06 20.38 10.17
CA GLN A 578 23.54 19.14 9.59
C GLN A 578 24.39 18.65 8.40
N LEU A 579 25.13 19.55 7.75
CA LEU A 579 25.92 19.30 6.53
C LEU A 579 27.23 18.56 6.82
N SER A 580 27.84 18.76 7.98
CA SER A 580 29.04 18.00 8.42
C SER A 580 28.81 16.49 8.52
N ASN A 581 27.56 16.03 8.43
CA ASN A 581 27.16 14.62 8.51
C ASN A 581 26.57 14.05 7.20
N LYS A 582 26.32 14.85 6.15
CA LYS A 582 25.70 14.41 4.87
C LYS A 582 26.15 15.26 3.68
N GLU A 583 26.67 14.63 2.62
CA GLU A 583 26.70 15.24 1.28
C GLU A 583 25.27 15.28 0.74
N ASN A 584 24.64 16.46 0.74
CA ASN A 584 23.27 16.64 0.22
C ASN A 584 23.22 17.88 -0.69
N ASP A 585 23.04 17.67 -1.99
CA ASP A 585 22.90 18.71 -3.03
C ASP A 585 21.80 19.73 -2.72
N LYS A 586 20.74 19.32 -2.01
CA LYS A 586 19.65 20.22 -1.61
C LYS A 586 20.10 21.17 -0.51
N LEU A 587 20.89 20.68 0.44
CA LEU A 587 21.37 21.45 1.57
C LEU A 587 22.42 22.48 1.13
N SER A 588 23.30 22.12 0.18
CA SER A 588 24.24 23.07 -0.43
C SER A 588 23.53 24.18 -1.19
N THR A 589 22.45 23.85 -1.92
CA THR A 589 21.59 24.84 -2.59
C THR A 589 20.94 25.78 -1.58
N LEU A 590 20.43 25.26 -0.45
CA LEU A 590 19.82 26.04 0.63
C LEU A 590 20.79 27.01 1.31
N LEU A 591 22.04 26.61 1.52
CA LEU A 591 23.05 27.51 2.10
C LEU A 591 23.38 28.69 1.19
N ASN A 592 23.29 28.48 -0.12
CA ASN A 592 23.49 29.53 -1.13
C ASN A 592 22.22 30.34 -1.43
N LEU A 593 21.07 29.98 -0.83
CA LEU A 593 19.80 30.66 -1.04
C LEU A 593 19.90 32.12 -0.60
N SER A 594 19.67 33.03 -1.53
CA SER A 594 19.50 34.46 -1.23
C SER A 594 18.07 34.72 -0.79
N VAL A 595 17.87 35.76 0.02
CA VAL A 595 16.54 36.32 0.29
C VAL A 595 15.86 36.80 -1.00
N GLU A 596 16.63 37.01 -2.07
CA GLU A 596 16.13 37.38 -3.39
C GLU A 596 15.48 36.22 -4.17
N ASP A 597 15.84 34.99 -3.83
CA ASP A 597 15.46 33.78 -4.57
C ASP A 597 14.12 33.22 -4.10
N TYR A 598 13.37 32.59 -5.01
CA TYR A 598 12.11 31.93 -4.66
C TYR A 598 12.35 30.66 -3.85
N TYR A 599 11.57 30.47 -2.79
CA TYR A 599 11.62 29.26 -1.97
C TYR A 599 10.26 28.91 -1.40
N ARG A 600 9.96 27.61 -1.37
CA ARG A 600 8.73 27.05 -0.79
C ARG A 600 8.94 26.75 0.69
N TYR A 601 8.60 27.70 1.55
CA TYR A 601 8.71 27.53 3.00
C TYR A 601 7.62 26.62 3.59
N ALA A 602 6.49 26.46 2.90
CA ALA A 602 5.49 25.44 3.21
C ALA A 602 5.09 24.66 1.96
N ILE A 603 4.85 23.36 2.15
CA ILE A 603 4.51 22.43 1.06
C ILE A 603 3.34 21.56 1.46
N PHE A 604 2.25 21.65 0.70
CA PHE A 604 1.11 20.77 0.82
C PHE A 604 1.18 19.57 -0.12
N HIS A 605 1.50 18.41 0.46
CA HIS A 605 1.60 17.15 -0.26
C HIS A 605 0.23 16.54 -0.54
N LYS A 606 -0.14 16.46 -1.82
CA LYS A 606 -1.37 15.84 -2.30
C LYS A 606 -1.02 14.55 -3.06
N SER A 607 -1.64 13.42 -2.70
CA SER A 607 -1.54 12.18 -3.50
C SER A 607 -2.55 12.22 -4.64
N GLU A 608 -2.13 11.77 -5.82
CA GLU A 608 -3.05 11.37 -6.88
C GLU A 608 -3.30 9.87 -6.84
N GLU A 609 -4.46 9.45 -7.34
CA GLU A 609 -4.89 8.05 -7.43
C GLU A 609 -3.75 7.15 -7.92
N GLY A 610 -3.20 6.34 -7.02
CA GLY A 610 -2.19 5.32 -7.31
C GLY A 610 -0.72 5.79 -7.38
N ASN A 611 -0.40 7.07 -7.16
CA ASN A 611 0.98 7.58 -7.26
C ASN A 611 1.62 7.87 -5.90
N SER A 612 2.90 7.50 -5.74
CA SER A 612 3.69 7.77 -4.53
C SER A 612 4.07 9.25 -4.41
N ILE A 613 3.85 9.86 -3.24
CA ILE A 613 4.27 11.23 -2.92
C ILE A 613 5.77 11.27 -2.58
N ASP A 614 6.49 12.25 -3.12
CA ASP A 614 7.88 12.54 -2.72
C ASP A 614 7.93 13.56 -1.55
N LEU A 615 8.06 13.04 -0.33
CA LEU A 615 8.14 13.87 0.88
C LEU A 615 9.47 14.64 1.01
N SER A 616 10.52 14.23 0.29
CA SER A 616 11.84 14.85 0.37
C SER A 616 11.82 16.32 -0.05
N GLU A 617 10.83 16.73 -0.87
CA GLU A 617 10.61 18.13 -1.26
C GLU A 617 10.49 19.06 -0.05
N SER A 618 10.00 18.55 1.08
CA SER A 618 9.70 19.32 2.29
C SER A 618 10.60 19.00 3.48
N ASP A 619 11.78 18.42 3.27
CA ASP A 619 12.72 18.16 4.37
C ASP A 619 13.08 19.44 5.13
N TYR A 620 13.21 20.57 4.42
CA TYR A 620 13.59 21.88 4.94
C TYR A 620 12.44 22.93 4.92
N SER A 621 11.20 22.46 4.82
CA SER A 621 10.00 23.30 4.75
C SER A 621 8.98 22.84 5.79
N THR A 622 8.01 23.68 6.11
CA THR A 622 6.81 23.23 6.81
C THR A 622 6.09 22.20 5.97
N ARG A 623 5.99 20.98 6.50
CA ARG A 623 5.39 19.85 5.80
C ARG A 623 3.91 19.78 6.13
N ILE A 624 3.05 19.80 5.13
CA ILE A 624 1.62 19.62 5.29
C ILE A 624 1.19 18.34 4.55
N VAL A 625 0.61 17.39 5.27
CA VAL A 625 0.36 16.02 4.78
C VAL A 625 -0.95 15.45 5.32
N SER A 626 -1.47 14.45 4.60
CA SER A 626 -2.52 13.59 5.15
C SER A 626 -2.00 12.77 6.34
N CYS A 627 -2.90 12.25 7.18
CA CYS A 627 -2.55 11.30 8.23
C CYS A 627 -1.83 10.05 7.69
N HIS A 628 -2.16 9.62 6.47
CA HIS A 628 -1.54 8.45 5.83
C HIS A 628 -0.09 8.74 5.43
N SER A 629 0.16 9.93 4.88
CA SER A 629 1.48 10.33 4.42
C SER A 629 2.40 10.83 5.56
N SER A 630 1.86 11.13 6.75
CA SER A 630 2.66 11.53 7.92
C SER A 630 3.29 10.35 8.67
N LYS A 631 2.89 9.11 8.35
CA LYS A 631 3.47 7.90 8.96
C LYS A 631 4.98 7.84 8.71
N GLY A 632 5.73 7.32 9.68
CA GLY A 632 7.20 7.33 9.67
C GLY A 632 7.86 8.70 9.94
N ASP A 633 7.16 9.82 9.74
CA ASP A 633 7.72 11.17 9.93
C ASP A 633 7.49 11.72 11.35
N GLY A 634 8.32 12.68 11.77
CA GLY A 634 8.09 13.43 13.00
C GLY A 634 8.92 14.71 13.07
N ARG A 635 8.30 15.79 13.55
CA ARG A 635 8.88 17.14 13.67
C ARG A 635 8.78 17.68 15.10
N ASN A 636 9.51 18.76 15.38
CA ASN A 636 9.55 19.36 16.70
C ASN A 636 8.16 19.86 17.13
N VAL A 637 7.44 20.50 16.21
CA VAL A 637 6.11 21.04 16.44
C VAL A 637 5.12 20.41 15.46
N VAL A 638 3.98 19.93 15.98
CA VAL A 638 2.92 19.33 15.17
C VAL A 638 1.60 20.05 15.36
N PHE A 639 0.95 20.41 14.26
CA PHE A 639 -0.42 20.90 14.23
C PHE A 639 -1.35 19.79 13.72
N VAL A 640 -2.33 19.40 14.54
CA VAL A 640 -3.38 18.46 14.15
C VAL A 640 -4.64 19.26 13.83
N ILE A 641 -5.06 19.24 12.57
CA ILE A 641 -6.18 20.07 12.05
C ILE A 641 -7.22 19.25 11.30
N GLY A 642 -8.50 19.47 11.62
CA GLY A 642 -9.64 18.85 10.93
C GLY A 642 -9.98 17.43 11.38
N PHE A 643 -9.40 16.95 12.50
CA PHE A 643 -9.73 15.65 13.08
C PHE A 643 -11.04 15.75 13.88
N ASN A 644 -12.10 15.16 13.33
CA ASN A 644 -13.39 14.93 13.98
C ASN A 644 -13.86 13.50 13.60
N GLU A 645 -14.91 13.00 14.24
CA GLU A 645 -15.42 11.65 14.00
C GLU A 645 -15.76 11.43 12.53
N SER A 646 -16.40 12.41 11.89
CA SER A 646 -16.82 12.32 10.49
C SER A 646 -15.62 12.20 9.53
N SER A 647 -14.56 12.97 9.75
CA SER A 647 -13.38 13.01 8.88
C SER A 647 -12.52 11.76 9.01
N ILE A 648 -12.47 11.15 10.19
CA ILE A 648 -11.80 9.86 10.42
C ILE A 648 -12.63 8.68 9.88
N LYS A 649 -13.97 8.74 9.98
CA LYS A 649 -14.89 7.72 9.45
C LYS A 649 -14.83 7.56 7.94
N VAL A 650 -14.40 8.60 7.21
CA VAL A 650 -14.12 8.49 5.76
C VAL A 650 -13.20 7.30 5.46
N PHE A 651 -12.26 6.99 6.36
CA PHE A 651 -11.30 5.90 6.19
C PHE A 651 -11.66 4.68 7.04
N SER A 652 -12.04 4.90 8.30
CA SER A 652 -12.30 3.81 9.25
C SER A 652 -13.66 3.13 9.08
N LYS A 653 -14.64 3.79 8.42
CA LYS A 653 -16.06 3.42 8.31
C LYS A 653 -16.82 3.39 9.65
N LEU A 654 -16.21 2.84 10.71
CA LEU A 654 -16.77 2.68 12.05
C LEU A 654 -16.02 3.52 13.08
N THR A 655 -16.69 3.91 14.17
CA THR A 655 -16.03 4.50 15.35
C THR A 655 -15.44 3.45 16.25
N ASN A 656 -14.41 3.84 17.00
CA ASN A 656 -13.77 2.97 17.99
C ASN A 656 -13.36 1.62 17.39
N CYS A 657 -12.95 1.58 16.13
CA CYS A 657 -12.32 0.40 15.54
C CYS A 657 -10.80 0.59 15.46
N LEU A 658 -10.07 -0.44 15.05
CA LEU A 658 -8.60 -0.38 15.00
C LEU A 658 -8.11 0.75 14.10
N VAL A 659 -8.73 0.92 12.93
CA VAL A 659 -8.37 1.99 11.98
C VAL A 659 -8.66 3.37 12.56
N TYR A 660 -9.82 3.54 13.20
CA TYR A 660 -10.22 4.79 13.83
C TYR A 660 -9.23 5.25 14.91
N ASP A 661 -8.90 4.35 15.84
CA ASP A 661 -7.95 4.65 16.92
C ASP A 661 -6.52 4.80 16.38
N SER A 662 -6.14 4.06 15.33
CA SER A 662 -4.83 4.17 14.67
C SER A 662 -4.63 5.52 13.97
N LEU A 663 -5.65 6.05 13.29
CA LEU A 663 -5.56 7.35 12.63
C LEU A 663 -5.31 8.48 13.65
N LEU A 664 -6.02 8.43 14.78
CA LEU A 664 -5.79 9.37 15.87
C LEU A 664 -4.39 9.18 16.49
N HIS A 665 -3.98 7.94 16.75
CA HIS A 665 -2.67 7.61 17.32
C HIS A 665 -1.52 8.06 16.42
N VAL A 666 -1.59 7.82 15.10
CA VAL A 666 -0.57 8.27 14.14
C VAL A 666 -0.46 9.78 14.17
N ALA A 667 -1.57 10.52 14.07
CA ALA A 667 -1.58 11.98 14.08
C ALA A 667 -0.98 12.56 15.37
N LEU A 668 -1.36 11.99 16.52
CA LEU A 668 -0.91 12.45 17.83
C LEU A 668 0.55 12.11 18.12
N THR A 669 1.13 11.08 17.52
CA THR A 669 2.51 10.62 17.83
C THR A 669 3.58 11.23 16.94
N ARG A 670 3.27 12.15 16.04
CA ARG A 670 4.27 12.74 15.13
C ARG A 670 5.18 13.77 15.81
N MET A 671 4.77 14.32 16.96
CA MET A 671 5.50 15.38 17.65
C MET A 671 6.76 14.87 18.36
N LYS A 672 7.79 15.71 18.42
CA LYS A 672 8.96 15.50 19.28
C LYS A 672 8.90 16.34 20.55
N GLU A 673 8.43 17.59 20.42
CA GLU A 673 8.46 18.56 21.52
C GLU A 673 7.09 19.17 21.85
N LYS A 674 6.32 19.60 20.84
CA LYS A 674 5.07 20.35 21.07
C LYS A 674 3.93 19.96 20.13
N LEU A 675 2.72 19.93 20.66
CA LEU A 675 1.49 19.57 19.96
C LEU A 675 0.47 20.72 20.02
N TYR A 676 0.00 21.16 18.86
CA TYR A 676 -1.13 22.06 18.69
C TYR A 676 -2.31 21.26 18.16
N PHE A 677 -3.41 21.20 18.91
CA PHE A 677 -4.60 20.45 18.52
C PHE A 677 -5.78 21.40 18.31
N ARG A 678 -6.15 21.60 17.04
CA ARG A 678 -7.37 22.33 16.66
C ARG A 678 -8.55 21.38 16.75
N TYR A 679 -9.38 21.52 17.79
CA TYR A 679 -10.52 20.64 17.98
C TYR A 679 -11.82 21.31 17.57
N LEU A 680 -12.74 20.52 17.03
CA LEU A 680 -14.11 20.93 16.74
C LEU A 680 -14.98 20.45 17.88
N ASN A 681 -15.64 21.38 18.56
CA ASN A 681 -16.44 21.05 19.71
C ASN A 681 -17.89 20.82 19.28
N GLU A 682 -18.15 19.64 18.71
CA GLU A 682 -19.40 19.28 18.01
C GLU A 682 -20.12 18.08 18.64
N GLY A 683 -19.72 17.66 19.85
CA GLY A 683 -20.38 16.56 20.59
C GLY A 683 -20.15 15.16 19.99
N ASP A 684 -19.17 15.03 19.09
CA ASP A 684 -18.74 13.76 18.50
C ASP A 684 -17.80 12.94 19.42
N ASN A 685 -17.43 11.73 19.01
CA ASN A 685 -16.55 10.86 19.81
C ASN A 685 -15.22 11.52 20.22
N ILE A 686 -14.57 12.26 19.32
CA ILE A 686 -13.27 12.89 19.58
C ILE A 686 -13.42 14.04 20.58
N SER A 687 -14.41 14.91 20.38
CA SER A 687 -14.70 16.00 21.31
C SER A 687 -15.13 15.47 22.68
N CYS A 688 -15.90 14.37 22.76
CA CYS A 688 -16.18 13.69 24.02
C CYS A 688 -14.91 13.20 24.73
N LYS A 689 -13.98 12.53 24.01
CA LYS A 689 -12.68 12.12 24.58
C LYS A 689 -11.89 13.33 25.09
N LEU A 690 -11.81 14.41 24.32
CA LEU A 690 -11.13 15.64 24.72
C LEU A 690 -11.79 16.30 25.95
N ASN A 691 -13.12 16.37 25.99
CA ASN A 691 -13.86 16.94 27.12
C ASN A 691 -13.64 16.12 28.40
N ASN A 692 -13.59 14.80 28.30
CA ASN A 692 -13.24 13.95 29.44
C ASN A 692 -11.81 14.18 29.92
N TYR A 693 -10.86 14.37 29.00
CA TYR A 693 -9.49 14.75 29.35
C TYR A 693 -9.45 16.10 30.07
N PHE A 694 -10.16 17.10 29.54
CA PHE A 694 -10.25 18.43 30.11
C PHE A 694 -10.84 18.41 31.53
N GLN A 695 -11.94 17.69 31.73
CA GLN A 695 -12.55 17.50 33.06
C GLN A 695 -11.58 16.87 34.05
N LYS A 696 -10.91 15.77 33.66
CA LYS A 696 -9.93 15.07 34.52
C LYS A 696 -8.73 15.94 34.88
N LYS A 697 -8.40 16.93 34.03
CA LYS A 697 -7.29 17.87 34.23
C LYS A 697 -7.73 19.24 34.75
N HIS A 698 -9.00 19.40 35.14
CA HIS A 698 -9.59 20.67 35.59
C HIS A 698 -9.43 21.84 34.60
N ILE A 699 -9.45 21.54 33.30
CA ILE A 699 -9.48 22.53 32.22
C ILE A 699 -10.94 22.90 31.98
N PHE A 700 -11.30 24.19 32.16
CA PHE A 700 -12.67 24.67 32.01
C PHE A 700 -13.11 24.64 30.54
N VAL A 701 -14.23 23.97 30.23
CA VAL A 701 -14.78 23.90 28.88
C VAL A 701 -16.27 24.22 28.91
N LYS A 702 -16.71 25.00 27.92
CA LYS A 702 -18.10 25.42 27.72
C LYS A 702 -18.98 24.23 27.29
N ASN A 703 -20.24 24.17 27.72
CA ASN A 703 -21.22 23.15 27.31
C ASN A 703 -21.47 23.17 25.78
N ILE A 704 -21.63 21.99 25.16
CA ILE A 704 -21.64 21.84 23.69
C ILE A 704 -22.87 21.07 23.22
N ILE A 705 -23.50 21.59 22.17
CA ILE A 705 -24.64 20.96 21.48
C ILE A 705 -24.11 20.18 20.26
N PRO A 706 -24.46 18.89 20.06
CA PRO A 706 -24.02 18.12 18.92
C PRO A 706 -24.48 18.69 17.58
N GLN A 707 -23.63 18.77 16.55
CA GLN A 707 -24.03 19.27 15.22
C GLN A 707 -24.48 18.14 14.28
N ILE A 708 -25.59 18.35 13.57
CA ILE A 708 -26.10 17.43 12.53
C ILE A 708 -25.77 17.98 11.14
N ASN A 709 -25.01 17.24 10.34
CA ASN A 709 -24.67 17.58 8.96
C ASN A 709 -25.04 16.44 8.00
N ILE A 710 -26.35 16.26 7.75
CA ILE A 710 -26.88 15.26 6.83
C ILE A 710 -27.43 15.97 5.59
N LYS A 711 -26.91 15.62 4.42
CA LYS A 711 -27.22 16.29 3.15
C LYS A 711 -28.03 15.40 2.22
N SER A 712 -28.98 15.98 1.48
CA SER A 712 -29.74 15.27 0.45
C SER A 712 -28.91 14.95 -0.80
N SER A 713 -27.82 15.69 -1.05
CA SER A 713 -26.95 15.46 -2.21
C SER A 713 -26.06 14.23 -2.05
N ILE A 714 -26.04 13.37 -3.06
CA ILE A 714 -25.23 12.14 -3.14
C ILE A 714 -24.14 12.32 -4.20
N THR A 715 -22.93 11.90 -3.85
CA THR A 715 -21.81 11.73 -4.79
C THR A 715 -21.51 10.24 -4.88
N LEU A 716 -21.35 9.73 -6.11
CA LEU A 716 -21.03 8.33 -6.36
C LEU A 716 -19.52 8.20 -6.52
N ASP A 717 -18.91 7.49 -5.58
CA ASP A 717 -17.57 6.96 -5.70
C ASP A 717 -17.66 5.46 -5.47
N LEU A 718 -17.89 4.73 -6.56
CA LEU A 718 -18.23 3.30 -6.55
C LEU A 718 -17.04 2.42 -6.99
N VAL A 719 -15.87 3.02 -7.13
CA VAL A 719 -14.66 2.38 -7.66
C VAL A 719 -14.02 1.55 -6.54
N ASN A 720 -14.36 0.27 -6.46
CA ASN A 720 -13.81 -0.67 -5.49
C ASN A 720 -13.78 -2.12 -6.05
N ASN A 721 -13.06 -3.02 -5.38
CA ASN A 721 -12.84 -4.39 -5.87
C ASN A 721 -14.13 -5.21 -5.95
N GLN A 722 -14.99 -5.12 -4.93
CA GLN A 722 -16.26 -5.84 -4.90
C GLN A 722 -17.15 -5.46 -6.10
N ASN A 723 -17.28 -4.16 -6.37
CA ASN A 723 -18.03 -3.67 -7.52
C ASN A 723 -17.35 -4.05 -8.84
N TYR A 724 -16.01 -4.00 -8.91
CA TYR A 724 -15.30 -4.44 -10.10
C TYR A 724 -15.55 -5.91 -10.43
N GLU A 725 -15.46 -6.83 -9.45
CA GLU A 725 -15.69 -8.25 -9.69
C GLU A 725 -17.09 -8.51 -10.26
N LEU A 726 -18.12 -7.93 -9.63
CA LEU A 726 -19.51 -8.02 -10.09
C LEU A 726 -19.69 -7.47 -11.51
N LEU A 727 -19.15 -6.28 -11.79
CA LEU A 727 -19.25 -5.64 -13.10
C LEU A 727 -18.37 -6.33 -14.14
N ASN A 728 -17.25 -6.94 -13.73
CA ASN A 728 -16.34 -7.62 -14.63
C ASN A 728 -16.95 -8.92 -15.15
N GLU A 729 -17.55 -9.71 -14.26
CA GLU A 729 -18.23 -10.95 -14.60
C GLU A 729 -19.52 -10.74 -15.38
N SER A 730 -20.17 -9.58 -15.25
CA SER A 730 -21.47 -9.32 -15.88
C SER A 730 -21.39 -8.44 -17.12
N ILE A 731 -20.48 -7.47 -17.17
CA ILE A 731 -20.43 -6.42 -18.20
C ILE A 731 -19.06 -6.41 -18.88
N ILE A 732 -17.95 -6.20 -18.15
CA ILE A 732 -16.64 -5.90 -18.76
C ILE A 732 -16.13 -7.05 -19.63
N LYS A 733 -16.19 -8.31 -19.17
CA LYS A 733 -15.72 -9.47 -19.94
C LYS A 733 -16.48 -9.70 -21.24
N PHE A 734 -17.72 -9.24 -21.33
CA PHE A 734 -18.58 -9.41 -22.52
C PHE A 734 -18.54 -8.21 -23.47
N ALA A 735 -17.97 -7.10 -23.04
CA ALA A 735 -17.82 -5.90 -23.86
C ALA A 735 -16.70 -6.06 -24.89
N GLU A 736 -16.90 -5.54 -26.09
CA GLU A 736 -15.94 -5.57 -27.19
C GLU A 736 -14.86 -4.48 -27.04
N LEU A 737 -14.02 -4.61 -26.00
CA LEU A 737 -12.99 -3.61 -25.66
C LEU A 737 -11.69 -3.80 -26.46
N LEU A 738 -11.09 -2.69 -26.92
CA LEU A 738 -9.76 -2.69 -27.53
C LEU A 738 -8.69 -3.04 -26.49
N LYS A 739 -7.65 -3.80 -26.86
CA LYS A 739 -6.54 -4.08 -25.95
C LYS A 739 -5.69 -2.82 -25.74
N LEU A 740 -5.26 -2.58 -24.50
CA LEU A 740 -4.25 -1.58 -24.17
C LEU A 740 -2.86 -2.10 -24.58
N ASP A 741 -2.13 -1.35 -25.40
CA ASP A 741 -0.72 -1.62 -25.66
C ASP A 741 0.14 -1.10 -24.48
N GLU A 742 0.80 -1.99 -23.74
CA GLU A 742 1.74 -1.57 -22.69
C GLU A 742 2.99 -0.93 -23.31
N ASN A 743 3.04 0.40 -23.33
CA ASN A 743 4.23 1.15 -23.73
C ASN A 743 5.41 0.80 -22.80
N LYS A 744 6.53 0.34 -23.37
CA LYS A 744 7.76 -0.07 -22.65
C LYS A 744 8.59 1.09 -22.08
N CYS A 745 8.15 2.35 -22.24
CA CYS A 745 8.90 3.49 -21.73
C CYS A 745 8.83 3.57 -20.20
N ASP A 746 9.96 3.92 -19.58
CA ASP A 746 10.15 3.98 -18.13
C ASP A 746 9.01 4.70 -17.41
N LYS A 747 8.34 3.99 -16.48
CA LYS A 747 7.40 4.56 -15.53
C LYS A 747 8.15 5.47 -14.56
N LYS A 748 8.20 6.77 -14.88
CA LYS A 748 8.79 7.81 -14.04
C LYS A 748 7.75 8.32 -13.04
N ILE A 749 8.19 8.54 -11.79
CA ILE A 749 7.40 9.24 -10.78
C ILE A 749 7.29 10.69 -11.26
N ILE A 750 6.07 11.19 -11.42
CA ILE A 750 5.80 12.54 -11.94
C ILE A 750 5.48 13.43 -10.74
N ASP A 751 6.20 14.53 -10.60
CA ASP A 751 5.90 15.56 -9.60
C ASP A 751 4.56 16.24 -9.89
N MET A 752 3.88 16.75 -8.85
CA MET A 752 2.60 17.44 -8.94
C MET A 752 2.64 18.62 -9.92
N GLY A 753 3.71 19.43 -9.93
CA GLY A 753 3.84 20.56 -10.87
C GLY A 753 3.93 20.10 -12.33
N ASN A 754 4.66 19.01 -12.60
CA ASN A 754 4.73 18.41 -13.93
C ASN A 754 3.39 17.78 -14.34
N HIS A 755 2.70 17.11 -13.41
CA HIS A 755 1.38 16.56 -13.66
C HIS A 755 0.36 17.65 -14.01
N ILE A 756 0.29 18.72 -13.21
CA ILE A 756 -0.58 19.88 -13.47
C ILE A 756 -0.30 20.46 -14.85
N LEU A 757 0.98 20.64 -15.20
CA LEU A 757 1.37 21.18 -16.50
C LEU A 757 0.92 20.29 -17.67
N ARG A 758 1.15 18.98 -17.57
CA ARG A 758 0.73 17.99 -18.58
C ARG A 758 -0.79 17.95 -18.72
N TYR A 759 -1.51 17.92 -17.60
CA TYR A 759 -2.98 17.94 -17.59
C TYR A 759 -3.51 19.23 -18.20
N ALA A 760 -3.02 20.39 -17.77
CA ALA A 760 -3.44 21.68 -18.29
C ALA A 760 -3.17 21.79 -19.80
N SER A 761 -2.00 21.35 -20.25
CA SER A 761 -1.65 21.33 -21.68
C SER A 761 -2.62 20.45 -22.48
N LEU A 762 -2.93 19.24 -22.00
CA LEU A 762 -3.85 18.32 -22.64
C LEU A 762 -5.28 18.87 -22.68
N MET A 763 -5.77 19.37 -21.55
CA MET A 763 -7.12 19.95 -21.40
C MET A 763 -7.31 21.17 -22.30
N ILE A 764 -6.42 22.17 -22.18
CA ILE A 764 -6.55 23.43 -22.91
C ILE A 764 -6.40 23.22 -24.41
N THR A 765 -5.46 22.38 -24.85
CA THR A 765 -5.30 22.08 -26.28
C THR A 765 -6.57 21.42 -26.83
N THR A 766 -7.16 20.49 -26.08
CA THR A 766 -8.43 19.83 -26.44
C THR A 766 -9.56 20.86 -26.56
N GLU A 767 -9.74 21.73 -25.56
CA GLU A 767 -10.77 22.77 -25.57
C GLU A 767 -10.59 23.76 -26.74
N LEU A 768 -9.37 24.21 -27.01
CA LEU A 768 -9.08 25.15 -28.10
C LEU A 768 -9.35 24.54 -29.48
N GLU A 769 -9.01 23.27 -29.68
CA GLU A 769 -9.28 22.59 -30.96
C GLU A 769 -10.77 22.34 -31.16
N ILE A 770 -11.51 22.01 -30.10
CA ILE A 770 -12.98 21.94 -30.17
C ILE A 770 -13.54 23.30 -30.61
N VAL A 771 -13.11 24.40 -30.00
CA VAL A 771 -13.55 25.75 -30.39
C VAL A 771 -13.19 26.07 -31.83
N ASN A 772 -11.98 25.68 -32.27
CA ASN A 772 -11.51 25.88 -33.64
C ASN A 772 -12.43 25.18 -34.65
N LYS A 773 -12.84 23.94 -34.38
CA LYS A 773 -13.77 23.19 -35.23
C LYS A 773 -15.19 23.75 -35.17
N GLU A 774 -15.65 24.15 -33.99
CA GLU A 774 -16.96 24.78 -33.85
C GLU A 774 -17.05 26.08 -34.66
N LYS A 775 -15.98 26.87 -34.82
CA LYS A 775 -16.00 28.10 -35.65
C LYS A 775 -16.19 27.84 -37.13
N ILE A 776 -15.70 26.70 -37.63
CA ILE A 776 -15.87 26.30 -39.04
C ILE A 776 -17.33 25.88 -39.31
N ASN A 777 -18.00 25.29 -38.31
CA ASN A 777 -19.39 24.85 -38.40
C ASN A 777 -20.36 25.97 -37.97
N ASN A 778 -20.99 26.61 -38.96
CA ASN A 778 -21.79 27.84 -38.83
C ASN A 778 -23.23 27.59 -38.31
N SER A 779 -23.40 26.77 -37.27
CA SER A 779 -24.71 26.50 -36.65
C SER A 779 -25.03 27.48 -35.51
N ASP A 780 -26.29 27.94 -35.40
CA ASP A 780 -26.86 28.85 -34.38
C ASP A 780 -26.86 28.32 -32.92
N VAL A 781 -26.10 27.28 -32.62
CA VAL A 781 -26.03 26.68 -31.28
C VAL A 781 -25.18 27.55 -30.34
N LYS A 782 -25.66 27.79 -29.11
CA LYS A 782 -24.89 28.46 -28.05
C LYS A 782 -23.64 27.64 -27.69
N LYS A 783 -22.46 28.14 -28.07
CA LYS A 783 -21.15 27.48 -27.86
C LYS A 783 -20.57 27.84 -26.47
N GLN A 784 -20.81 26.96 -25.48
CA GLN A 784 -20.41 27.19 -24.07
C GLN A 784 -18.91 27.46 -23.89
N LEU A 785 -18.08 26.76 -24.66
CA LEU A 785 -16.62 26.91 -24.66
C LEU A 785 -16.19 28.32 -25.08
N GLN A 786 -16.78 28.85 -26.15
CA GLN A 786 -16.51 30.21 -26.61
C GLN A 786 -16.93 31.25 -25.58
N ALA A 787 -18.10 31.07 -24.94
CA ALA A 787 -18.57 31.96 -23.88
C ALA A 787 -17.58 32.02 -22.69
N LYS A 788 -17.03 30.88 -22.26
CA LYS A 788 -16.01 30.84 -21.20
C LYS A 788 -14.71 31.55 -21.59
N LEU A 789 -14.29 31.42 -22.85
CA LEU A 789 -13.14 32.16 -23.36
C LEU A 789 -13.41 33.66 -23.47
N TYR A 790 -14.66 34.08 -23.76
CA TYR A 790 -15.06 35.48 -23.67
C TYR A 790 -15.04 35.99 -22.22
N GLU A 791 -15.50 35.20 -21.24
CA GLU A 791 -15.40 35.57 -19.81
C GLU A 791 -13.96 35.81 -19.38
N VAL A 792 -13.01 35.01 -19.89
CA VAL A 792 -11.57 35.22 -19.72
C VAL A 792 -11.09 36.55 -20.33
N VAL A 793 -11.59 36.92 -21.51
CA VAL A 793 -11.22 38.19 -22.17
C VAL A 793 -11.80 39.40 -21.43
N GLU A 794 -13.01 39.27 -20.87
CA GLU A 794 -13.73 40.33 -20.17
C GLU A 794 -13.34 40.46 -18.68
N SER A 795 -12.60 39.51 -18.12
CA SER A 795 -12.27 39.51 -16.71
C SER A 795 -11.18 40.52 -16.35
N ASP A 796 -11.31 41.17 -15.20
CA ASP A 796 -10.30 42.04 -14.64
C ASP A 796 -9.20 41.25 -13.93
N ILE A 797 -7.97 41.78 -13.97
CA ILE A 797 -6.82 41.20 -13.27
C ILE A 797 -6.55 42.04 -12.02
N THR A 798 -6.88 41.50 -10.85
CA THR A 798 -6.76 42.22 -9.58
C THR A 798 -5.62 41.67 -8.74
N CYS A 799 -4.77 42.55 -8.23
CA CYS A 799 -3.63 42.18 -7.40
C CYS A 799 -3.99 42.22 -5.91
N ALA A 800 -3.62 41.16 -5.17
CA ALA A 800 -3.66 41.10 -3.73
C ALA A 800 -2.25 41.15 -3.13
N SER A 801 -2.12 41.80 -1.98
CA SER A 801 -0.89 41.85 -1.16
C SER A 801 -0.94 40.98 0.10
N SER A 802 -2.07 40.32 0.36
CA SER A 802 -2.26 39.43 1.50
C SER A 802 -3.12 38.22 1.15
N MET A 803 -2.97 37.13 1.90
CA MET A 803 -3.82 35.94 1.76
C MET A 803 -5.30 36.30 1.90
N LYS A 804 -5.66 37.09 2.91
CA LYS A 804 -7.02 37.58 3.12
C LYS A 804 -7.56 38.34 1.90
N GLY A 805 -6.79 39.31 1.38
CA GLY A 805 -7.17 40.05 0.18
C GLY A 805 -7.39 39.13 -1.01
N TYR A 806 -6.48 38.18 -1.26
CA TYR A 806 -6.60 37.22 -2.35
C TYR A 806 -7.87 36.37 -2.26
N TYR A 807 -8.18 35.84 -1.06
CA TYR A 807 -9.37 35.02 -0.86
C TYR A 807 -10.68 35.82 -0.93
N CYS A 808 -10.67 37.13 -0.61
CA CYS A 808 -11.81 38.01 -0.87
C CYS A 808 -12.04 38.21 -2.37
N LEU A 809 -10.98 38.45 -3.16
CA LEU A 809 -11.09 38.65 -4.61
C LEU A 809 -11.58 37.39 -5.35
N LEU A 810 -11.28 36.19 -4.84
CA LEU A 810 -11.82 34.93 -5.39
C LEU A 810 -13.35 34.87 -5.40
N GLU A 811 -14.04 35.71 -4.62
CA GLU A 811 -15.49 35.76 -4.54
C GLU A 811 -16.11 36.64 -5.63
N ILE A 812 -15.36 37.62 -6.12
CA ILE A 812 -15.85 38.62 -7.07
C ILE A 812 -16.01 37.97 -8.45
N ASN A 813 -17.18 38.18 -9.07
CA ASN A 813 -17.44 37.63 -10.40
C ASN A 813 -16.62 38.38 -11.45
N LYS A 814 -16.11 37.65 -12.44
CA LYS A 814 -15.24 38.17 -13.52
C LYS A 814 -13.91 38.78 -13.03
N GLU A 815 -13.44 38.42 -11.83
CA GLU A 815 -12.08 38.75 -11.41
C GLU A 815 -11.15 37.53 -11.49
N ILE A 816 -9.92 37.80 -11.92
CA ILE A 816 -8.80 36.86 -11.85
C ILE A 816 -7.80 37.42 -10.84
N PRO A 817 -7.87 36.99 -9.57
CA PRO A 817 -6.92 37.44 -8.58
C PRO A 817 -5.55 36.82 -8.82
N ILE A 818 -4.55 37.66 -8.63
CA ILE A 818 -3.15 37.27 -8.51
C ILE A 818 -2.61 37.82 -7.19
N ILE A 819 -1.75 37.05 -6.52
CA ILE A 819 -1.14 37.52 -5.27
C ILE A 819 0.32 37.88 -5.52
N LYS A 820 0.72 39.05 -5.05
CA LYS A 820 2.13 39.42 -4.95
C LYS A 820 2.63 38.94 -3.59
N ILE A 821 3.26 37.77 -3.57
CA ILE A 821 3.73 37.12 -2.33
C ILE A 821 4.69 38.05 -1.54
N SER A 822 5.49 38.85 -2.23
CA SER A 822 6.41 39.81 -1.62
C SER A 822 6.71 40.98 -2.56
N ASP A 823 6.83 42.18 -2.00
CA ASP A 823 7.34 43.39 -2.69
C ASP A 823 8.87 43.42 -2.82
N ARG A 824 9.54 42.46 -2.20
CA ARG A 824 10.98 42.31 -2.14
C ARG A 824 11.39 40.91 -2.61
N GLY A 825 12.53 40.77 -3.26
CA GLY A 825 12.97 39.50 -3.80
C GLY A 825 12.80 39.43 -5.32
N LYS A 826 13.92 39.38 -6.03
CA LYS A 826 13.99 39.33 -7.50
C LYS A 826 13.05 38.28 -8.09
N ASP A 827 13.10 37.04 -7.62
CA ASP A 827 12.32 35.96 -8.21
C ASP A 827 10.82 36.09 -7.92
N TYR A 828 10.43 36.54 -6.73
CA TYR A 828 9.01 36.74 -6.38
C TYR A 828 8.35 37.83 -7.23
N ILE A 829 9.06 38.95 -7.43
CA ILE A 829 8.59 40.05 -8.29
C ILE A 829 8.57 39.58 -9.75
N HIS A 830 9.61 38.86 -10.18
CA HIS A 830 9.69 38.32 -11.52
C HIS A 830 8.54 37.34 -11.81
N TYR A 831 8.26 36.38 -10.93
CA TYR A 831 7.21 35.38 -11.13
C TYR A 831 5.82 36.01 -11.11
N TYR A 832 5.58 37.01 -10.24
CA TYR A 832 4.37 37.83 -10.29
C TYR A 832 4.19 38.47 -11.68
N ASN A 833 5.24 39.11 -12.20
CA ASN A 833 5.21 39.77 -13.52
C ASN A 833 4.99 38.76 -14.65
N VAL A 834 5.65 37.59 -14.59
CA VAL A 834 5.43 36.50 -15.55
C VAL A 834 3.96 36.11 -15.59
N ILE A 835 3.31 35.89 -14.44
CA ILE A 835 1.89 35.52 -14.39
C ILE A 835 1.03 36.66 -14.96
N TYR A 836 1.22 37.88 -14.49
CA TYR A 836 0.43 39.04 -14.90
C TYR A 836 0.53 39.32 -16.40
N GLU A 837 1.75 39.33 -16.95
CA GLU A 837 1.99 39.59 -18.38
C GLU A 837 1.47 38.44 -19.24
N ASN A 838 1.60 37.18 -18.81
CA ASN A 838 1.02 36.05 -19.54
C ASN A 838 -0.52 36.08 -19.55
N ILE A 839 -1.17 36.47 -18.45
CA ILE A 839 -2.63 36.66 -18.42
C ILE A 839 -3.05 37.71 -19.46
N LYS A 840 -2.39 38.88 -19.47
CA LYS A 840 -2.69 39.93 -20.47
C LYS A 840 -2.45 39.47 -21.90
N ASN A 841 -1.34 38.78 -22.15
CA ASN A 841 -1.01 38.23 -23.47
C ASN A 841 -2.07 37.20 -23.90
N LEU A 842 -2.51 36.34 -22.99
CA LEU A 842 -3.57 35.35 -23.24
C LEU A 842 -4.91 36.02 -23.55
N GLN A 843 -5.31 37.05 -22.80
CA GLN A 843 -6.54 37.80 -23.10
C GLN A 843 -6.50 38.38 -24.52
N SER A 844 -5.36 38.98 -24.93
CA SER A 844 -5.19 39.49 -26.29
C SER A 844 -5.26 38.38 -27.35
N LYS A 845 -4.53 37.28 -27.14
CA LYS A 845 -4.52 36.12 -28.03
C LYS A 845 -5.89 35.46 -28.17
N ILE A 846 -6.61 35.28 -27.07
CA ILE A 846 -7.95 34.68 -27.05
C ILE A 846 -8.95 35.61 -27.72
N ASN A 847 -8.89 36.92 -27.48
CA ASN A 847 -9.74 37.90 -28.16
C ASN A 847 -9.52 37.87 -29.68
N HIS A 848 -8.27 37.85 -30.13
CA HIS A 848 -7.93 37.69 -31.54
C HIS A 848 -8.40 36.34 -32.10
N PHE A 849 -8.16 35.26 -31.37
CA PHE A 849 -8.62 33.92 -31.72
C PHE A 849 -10.14 33.88 -31.89
N LEU A 850 -10.91 34.42 -30.95
CA LEU A 850 -12.38 34.41 -30.99
C LEU A 850 -12.93 35.24 -32.16
N LYS A 851 -12.26 36.31 -32.58
CA LYS A 851 -12.67 37.17 -33.70
C LYS A 851 -12.28 36.64 -35.09
N ASN A 852 -11.23 35.83 -35.18
CA ASN A 852 -10.64 35.37 -36.45
C ASN A 852 -10.72 33.85 -36.61
N ALA A 853 -10.66 33.35 -37.85
CA ALA A 853 -10.73 31.91 -38.16
C ALA A 853 -9.40 31.14 -37.96
N ASN A 854 -8.44 31.70 -37.22
CA ASN A 854 -7.10 31.12 -37.08
C ASN A 854 -7.05 30.14 -35.90
N SER A 855 -6.25 29.07 -36.00
CA SER A 855 -5.96 28.18 -34.87
C SER A 855 -5.10 28.88 -33.81
N LEU A 856 -5.36 28.63 -32.53
CA LEU A 856 -4.54 29.11 -31.42
C LEU A 856 -3.70 27.97 -30.85
N THR A 857 -2.37 28.07 -30.98
CA THR A 857 -1.43 27.19 -30.30
C THR A 857 -0.82 27.94 -29.12
N LEU A 858 -0.81 27.31 -27.95
CA LEU A 858 -0.24 27.86 -26.72
C LEU A 858 0.99 27.06 -26.30
N CYS A 859 1.94 27.71 -25.65
CA CYS A 859 3.05 27.01 -25.01
C CYS A 859 2.64 26.42 -23.63
N PRO A 860 3.48 25.64 -22.95
CA PRO A 860 3.11 25.02 -21.68
C PRO A 860 2.74 26.02 -20.57
N ILE A 861 3.48 27.13 -20.43
CA ILE A 861 3.17 28.19 -19.46
C ILE A 861 1.82 28.84 -19.76
N GLU A 862 1.57 29.12 -21.03
CA GLU A 862 0.30 29.70 -21.48
C GLU A 862 -0.88 28.76 -21.19
N CYS A 863 -0.70 27.45 -21.39
CA CYS A 863 -1.72 26.44 -21.05
C CYS A 863 -2.04 26.41 -19.55
N VAL A 864 -1.03 26.36 -18.67
CA VAL A 864 -1.28 26.29 -17.22
C VAL A 864 -1.88 27.59 -16.68
N VAL A 865 -1.46 28.74 -17.20
CA VAL A 865 -2.04 30.04 -16.82
C VAL A 865 -3.50 30.12 -17.29
N LEU A 866 -3.82 29.76 -18.53
CA LEU A 866 -5.20 29.74 -19.01
C LEU A 866 -6.07 28.75 -18.23
N TYR A 867 -5.53 27.58 -17.89
CA TYR A 867 -6.21 26.60 -17.06
C TYR A 867 -6.51 27.15 -15.67
N TYR A 868 -5.56 27.85 -15.03
CA TYR A 868 -5.81 28.56 -13.76
C TYR A 868 -6.92 29.60 -13.91
N MET A 869 -6.90 30.43 -14.95
CA MET A 869 -7.92 31.46 -15.19
C MET A 869 -9.32 30.84 -15.30
N LEU A 870 -9.48 29.79 -16.10
CA LEU A 870 -10.74 29.07 -16.26
C LEU A 870 -11.21 28.39 -14.97
N GLN A 871 -10.29 27.79 -14.21
CA GLN A 871 -10.58 27.17 -12.93
C GLN A 871 -11.11 28.20 -11.92
N ILE A 872 -10.49 29.37 -11.85
CA ILE A 872 -10.88 30.44 -10.94
C ILE A 872 -12.29 30.95 -11.27
N LEU A 873 -12.55 31.27 -12.53
CA LEU A 873 -13.85 31.77 -12.97
C LEU A 873 -14.99 30.74 -12.73
N GLN A 874 -14.69 29.44 -12.81
CA GLN A 874 -15.71 28.37 -12.69
C GLN A 874 -15.85 27.77 -11.29
N LEU A 875 -14.75 27.67 -10.53
CA LEU A 875 -14.66 26.95 -9.27
C LEU A 875 -14.23 27.80 -8.07
N LYS A 876 -13.72 29.02 -8.30
CA LYS A 876 -13.28 29.96 -7.25
C LYS A 876 -12.30 29.29 -6.28
N LYS A 877 -12.55 29.32 -4.96
CA LYS A 877 -11.70 28.74 -3.90
C LYS A 877 -11.49 27.21 -3.97
N ARG A 878 -12.16 26.53 -4.90
CA ARG A 878 -12.12 25.06 -5.07
C ARG A 878 -11.39 24.65 -6.34
N THR A 879 -10.56 25.52 -6.89
CA THR A 879 -9.71 25.17 -8.03
C THR A 879 -8.82 23.98 -7.71
N ASN A 880 -8.54 23.18 -8.75
CA ASN A 880 -7.55 22.11 -8.64
C ASN A 880 -6.11 22.66 -8.67
N VAL A 881 -5.92 23.86 -9.24
CA VAL A 881 -4.65 24.57 -9.34
C VAL A 881 -4.79 25.90 -8.60
N ASN A 882 -3.94 26.14 -7.61
CA ASN A 882 -3.91 27.39 -6.86
C ASN A 882 -2.74 28.28 -7.32
N ILE A 883 -2.68 29.50 -6.80
CA ILE A 883 -1.64 30.46 -7.19
C ILE A 883 -0.22 30.03 -6.77
N ILE A 884 -0.07 29.26 -5.69
CA ILE A 884 1.23 28.71 -5.26
C ILE A 884 1.73 27.68 -6.27
N ASP A 885 0.83 26.84 -6.79
CA ASP A 885 1.15 25.88 -7.85
C ASP A 885 1.71 26.58 -9.08
N LEU A 886 1.16 27.75 -9.47
CA LEU A 886 1.69 28.55 -10.58
C LEU A 886 3.11 29.08 -10.30
N TYR A 887 3.35 29.65 -9.12
CA TYR A 887 4.68 30.11 -8.72
C TYR A 887 5.70 28.96 -8.77
N ASN A 888 5.32 27.80 -8.24
CA ASN A 888 6.14 26.58 -8.25
C ASN A 888 6.45 26.12 -9.68
N ILE A 889 5.45 26.09 -10.55
CA ILE A 889 5.61 25.67 -11.94
C ILE A 889 6.54 26.63 -12.68
N ILE A 890 6.39 27.95 -12.48
CA ILE A 890 7.25 28.96 -13.10
C ILE A 890 8.71 28.82 -12.63
N ASP A 891 8.93 28.57 -11.34
CA ASP A 891 10.26 28.32 -10.79
C ASP A 891 10.93 27.11 -11.44
N ILE A 892 10.23 25.98 -11.51
CA ILE A 892 10.74 24.77 -12.17
C ILE A 892 10.96 25.02 -13.68
N TYR A 893 10.04 25.74 -14.32
CA TYR A 893 10.09 26.07 -15.74
C TYR A 893 11.32 26.93 -16.08
N LYS A 894 11.67 27.89 -15.22
CA LYS A 894 12.86 28.75 -15.35
C LYS A 894 14.13 27.93 -15.54
N TYR A 895 14.31 26.85 -14.76
CA TYR A 895 15.49 25.97 -14.88
C TYR A 895 15.36 24.92 -16.00
N GLY A 896 14.13 24.59 -16.38
CA GLY A 896 13.83 23.63 -17.44
C GLY A 896 13.93 24.21 -18.86
N PHE A 897 13.77 25.52 -19.02
CA PHE A 897 13.76 26.17 -20.33
C PHE A 897 15.17 26.22 -20.94
N SER A 898 15.34 25.76 -22.18
CA SER A 898 16.63 25.80 -22.90
C SER A 898 16.52 26.52 -24.24
N ILE A 899 17.62 27.15 -24.67
CA ILE A 899 17.75 27.82 -25.97
C ILE A 899 17.60 26.82 -27.13
N ASP A 900 17.82 25.52 -26.93
CA ASP A 900 17.64 24.53 -27.99
C ASP A 900 16.16 24.20 -28.28
N SER A 901 15.23 24.55 -27.38
CA SER A 901 13.77 24.41 -27.57
C SER A 901 13.11 25.57 -28.34
N ILE A 902 13.90 26.39 -29.05
CA ILE A 902 13.53 27.75 -29.51
C ILE A 902 12.61 27.84 -30.74
N SER A 903 12.58 26.83 -31.61
CA SER A 903 11.91 26.94 -32.92
C SER A 903 10.40 27.21 -32.80
N GLU A 904 9.75 26.73 -31.73
CA GLU A 904 8.29 26.75 -31.60
C GLU A 904 7.79 27.81 -30.58
N HIS A 905 8.67 28.38 -29.77
CA HIS A 905 8.37 29.51 -28.86
C HIS A 905 8.48 30.88 -29.55
N THR A 906 7.91 31.05 -30.73
CA THR A 906 7.98 32.32 -31.52
C THR A 906 6.94 33.35 -31.09
N ASN A 907 5.77 32.89 -30.63
CA ASN A 907 4.63 33.76 -30.34
C ASN A 907 4.27 33.79 -28.84
N CYS A 908 5.22 33.63 -27.92
CA CYS A 908 4.97 33.63 -26.47
C CYS A 908 6.01 34.47 -25.72
N LEU A 909 5.74 34.77 -24.45
CA LEU A 909 6.63 35.59 -23.61
C LEU A 909 7.78 34.79 -22.97
N CYS A 910 7.85 33.46 -23.17
CA CYS A 910 8.88 32.62 -22.53
C CYS A 910 10.31 33.09 -22.85
N LYS A 911 10.58 33.48 -24.10
CA LYS A 911 11.90 34.00 -24.50
C LYS A 911 12.24 35.33 -23.83
N GLN A 912 11.25 36.14 -23.50
CA GLN A 912 11.47 37.40 -22.77
C GLN A 912 11.77 37.12 -21.29
N HIS A 913 11.07 36.15 -20.69
CA HIS A 913 11.17 35.91 -19.25
C HIS A 913 12.34 35.01 -18.84
N PHE A 914 12.76 34.06 -19.69
CA PHE A 914 13.69 32.98 -19.27
C PHE A 914 15.04 32.97 -20.01
N LYS A 915 15.33 33.95 -20.87
CA LYS A 915 16.51 33.98 -21.77
C LYS A 915 17.88 33.87 -21.09
N ASP A 916 18.03 34.52 -19.95
CA ASP A 916 19.34 34.83 -19.35
C ASP A 916 19.71 33.92 -18.16
N THR A 917 19.04 32.77 -18.02
CA THR A 917 19.27 31.88 -16.86
C THR A 917 20.38 30.86 -17.14
N CYS A 918 21.61 31.22 -16.76
CA CYS A 918 22.73 30.28 -16.75
C CYS A 918 22.70 29.41 -15.47
N CYS A 919 22.54 28.10 -15.70
CA CYS A 919 23.38 27.03 -15.14
C CYS A 919 23.18 26.53 -13.69
N LEU A 920 23.37 25.20 -13.53
CA LEU A 920 23.88 24.42 -12.37
C LEU A 920 22.97 23.64 -11.39
N VAL A 921 21.63 23.71 -11.43
CA VAL A 921 20.81 22.79 -10.60
C VAL A 921 20.41 21.55 -11.40
N LYS A 922 21.15 20.45 -11.25
CA LYS A 922 20.75 19.14 -11.79
C LYS A 922 19.77 18.49 -10.82
N SER A 923 18.51 18.42 -11.21
CA SER A 923 17.55 17.53 -10.55
C SER A 923 16.78 16.75 -11.60
N LYS A 924 16.44 15.51 -11.28
CA LYS A 924 15.63 14.64 -12.15
C LYS A 924 14.31 15.30 -12.59
N LYS A 925 13.72 16.10 -11.70
CA LYS A 925 12.50 16.88 -11.95
C LYS A 925 12.69 17.91 -13.06
N ILE A 926 13.81 18.63 -13.04
CA ILE A 926 14.18 19.60 -14.08
C ILE A 926 14.47 18.88 -15.41
N ASP A 927 15.09 17.71 -15.37
CA ASP A 927 15.37 16.91 -16.58
C ASP A 927 14.09 16.36 -17.22
N ASP A 928 13.15 15.86 -16.41
CA ASP A 928 11.85 15.39 -16.90
C ASP A 928 11.02 16.56 -17.46
N MET A 929 11.11 17.74 -16.83
CA MET A 929 10.50 18.96 -17.34
C MET A 929 11.11 19.37 -18.69
N LYS A 930 12.45 19.41 -18.80
CA LYS A 930 13.17 19.68 -20.07
C LYS A 930 12.69 18.77 -21.19
N LEU A 931 12.62 17.47 -20.91
CA LEU A 931 12.17 16.48 -21.88
C LEU A 931 10.71 16.72 -22.33
N TYR A 932 9.82 17.08 -21.40
CA TYR A 932 8.45 17.44 -21.73
C TYR A 932 8.39 18.71 -22.60
N LEU A 933 9.14 19.75 -22.26
CA LEU A 933 9.20 21.00 -23.04
C LEU A 933 9.65 20.74 -24.48
N MET A 934 10.69 19.93 -24.67
CA MET A 934 11.19 19.57 -26.00
C MET A 934 10.16 18.85 -26.88
N LYS A 935 9.21 18.12 -26.27
CA LYS A 935 8.20 17.32 -26.97
C LYS A 935 6.81 17.95 -26.95
N HIS A 936 6.65 19.13 -26.35
CA HIS A 936 5.33 19.67 -26.06
C HIS A 936 4.52 19.93 -27.33
N PHE A 937 5.11 20.60 -28.32
CA PHE A 937 4.39 20.93 -29.55
C PHE A 937 4.12 19.71 -30.43
N ASP A 938 5.02 18.71 -30.42
CA ASP A 938 4.73 17.38 -31.00
C ASP A 938 3.48 16.77 -30.35
N LYS A 939 3.40 16.81 -29.01
CA LYS A 939 2.23 16.31 -28.27
C LYS A 939 0.97 17.12 -28.54
N VAL A 940 1.08 18.43 -28.73
CA VAL A 940 -0.05 19.27 -29.17
C VAL A 940 -0.55 18.81 -30.55
N ASN A 941 0.35 18.46 -31.47
CA ASN A 941 -0.03 17.94 -32.78
C ASN A 941 -0.69 16.54 -32.67
N ASP A 942 -0.20 15.67 -31.80
CA ASP A 942 -0.84 14.37 -31.49
C ASP A 942 -2.29 14.57 -31.00
N ILE A 943 -2.51 15.56 -30.12
CA ILE A 943 -3.86 15.89 -29.61
C ILE A 943 -4.73 16.43 -30.73
N LYS A 944 -4.22 17.36 -31.56
CA LYS A 944 -4.95 17.87 -32.73
C LYS A 944 -5.40 16.74 -33.65
N TYR A 945 -4.51 15.78 -33.92
CA TYR A 945 -4.83 14.58 -34.69
C TYR A 945 -5.94 13.75 -34.03
N THR A 946 -5.84 13.53 -32.72
CA THR A 946 -6.87 12.83 -31.92
C THR A 946 -8.23 13.50 -32.02
N ILE A 947 -8.31 14.83 -31.84
CA ILE A 947 -9.56 15.59 -31.97
C ILE A 947 -10.10 15.53 -33.40
N ASN A 948 -9.24 15.60 -34.41
CA ASN A 948 -9.64 15.45 -35.82
C ASN A 948 -10.27 14.07 -36.07
N MET A 949 -9.66 12.99 -35.57
CA MET A 949 -10.25 11.66 -35.68
C MET A 949 -11.63 11.57 -35.01
N MET A 950 -11.76 12.10 -33.80
CA MET A 950 -13.05 12.14 -33.12
C MET A 950 -14.10 12.94 -33.89
N THR A 951 -13.72 14.12 -34.41
CA THR A 951 -14.62 14.99 -35.17
C THR A 951 -15.01 14.36 -36.51
N ASN A 952 -14.10 13.63 -37.16
CA ASN A 952 -14.41 12.89 -38.38
C ASN A 952 -15.39 11.74 -38.10
N LYS A 953 -15.25 11.06 -36.96
CA LYS A 953 -16.17 9.99 -36.53
C LYS A 953 -17.53 10.54 -36.10
N TYR A 954 -17.56 11.72 -35.48
CA TYR A 954 -18.77 12.38 -34.97
C TYR A 954 -18.81 13.87 -35.36
N PRO A 955 -19.22 14.21 -36.60
CA PRO A 955 -19.06 15.56 -37.16
C PRO A 955 -20.02 16.62 -36.60
N SER A 956 -21.13 16.18 -35.97
CA SER A 956 -22.23 17.04 -35.52
C SER A 956 -22.33 17.20 -34.00
N LEU A 957 -21.25 16.89 -33.25
CA LEU A 957 -21.26 17.01 -31.79
C LEU A 957 -21.33 18.45 -31.32
N ASN A 958 -22.21 18.69 -30.34
CA ASN A 958 -22.23 19.87 -29.50
C ASN A 958 -21.56 19.58 -28.17
N TRP A 959 -20.79 20.53 -27.64
CA TRP A 959 -19.97 20.30 -26.45
C TRP A 959 -20.50 21.04 -25.21
N LEU A 960 -20.46 20.35 -24.07
CA LEU A 960 -20.71 20.92 -22.74
C LEU A 960 -19.51 20.63 -21.84
N ILE A 961 -19.19 21.58 -20.96
CA ILE A 961 -18.02 21.48 -20.08
C ILE A 961 -18.41 21.77 -18.65
N ASN A 962 -17.88 20.97 -17.72
CA ASN A 962 -18.18 21.06 -16.30
C ASN A 962 -19.69 20.94 -16.04
N HIS A 963 -20.37 20.11 -16.83
CA HIS A 963 -21.82 20.02 -16.90
C HIS A 963 -22.35 19.09 -15.81
N SER A 964 -23.41 19.51 -15.13
CA SER A 964 -24.06 18.72 -14.08
C SER A 964 -25.38 18.11 -14.56
N ILE A 965 -25.58 16.84 -14.22
CA ILE A 965 -26.73 16.04 -14.62
C ILE A 965 -27.37 15.47 -13.36
N SER A 966 -28.71 15.52 -13.31
CA SER A 966 -29.50 14.94 -12.23
C SER A 966 -30.10 13.63 -12.69
N PHE A 967 -30.07 12.63 -11.81
CA PHE A 967 -30.74 11.35 -11.99
C PHE A 967 -32.26 11.50 -11.86
N GLU A 968 -33.02 10.74 -12.65
CA GLU A 968 -34.48 10.61 -12.52
C GLU A 968 -34.82 9.78 -11.28
N SER A 969 -35.56 10.34 -10.32
CA SER A 969 -35.83 9.72 -9.03
C SER A 969 -37.32 9.57 -8.74
N GLY A 970 -37.68 8.50 -8.03
CA GLY A 970 -39.07 8.28 -7.58
C GLY A 970 -39.54 9.22 -6.47
N ASN A 971 -38.61 9.82 -5.72
CA ASN A 971 -38.91 10.86 -4.73
C ASN A 971 -37.88 12.00 -4.78
N ASP A 972 -38.14 13.08 -4.02
CA ASP A 972 -37.27 14.27 -3.93
C ASP A 972 -36.48 14.36 -2.61
N ILE A 973 -36.46 13.28 -1.83
CA ILE A 973 -35.75 13.19 -0.54
C ILE A 973 -34.23 13.28 -0.77
N PHE A 974 -33.75 12.59 -1.80
CA PHE A 974 -32.35 12.55 -2.18
C PHE A 974 -32.12 13.25 -3.52
N LYS A 975 -30.88 13.67 -3.76
CA LYS A 975 -30.45 14.32 -5.01
C LYS A 975 -29.15 13.68 -5.47
N LEU A 976 -29.24 12.86 -6.51
CA LEU A 976 -28.07 12.27 -7.15
C LEU A 976 -27.62 13.12 -8.33
N LEU A 977 -26.41 13.67 -8.22
CA LEU A 977 -25.83 14.61 -9.19
C LEU A 977 -24.52 14.03 -9.73
N ALA A 978 -24.43 13.89 -11.05
CA ALA A 978 -23.19 13.58 -11.76
C ALA A 978 -22.61 14.86 -12.37
N ARG A 979 -21.29 15.01 -12.34
CA ARG A 979 -20.59 16.12 -12.99
C ARG A 979 -19.59 15.60 -13.99
N PHE A 980 -19.69 16.08 -15.22
CA PHE A 980 -18.87 15.69 -16.35
C PHE A 980 -17.95 16.84 -16.75
N ASP A 981 -16.65 16.57 -16.86
CA ASP A 981 -15.67 17.59 -17.24
C ASP A 981 -15.87 18.01 -18.70
N LEU A 982 -16.04 17.06 -19.61
CA LEU A 982 -16.33 17.28 -21.03
C LEU A 982 -17.31 16.23 -21.55
N ILE A 983 -18.42 16.68 -22.15
CA ILE A 983 -19.43 15.81 -22.74
C ILE A 983 -19.88 16.36 -24.10
N GLY A 984 -19.82 15.54 -25.14
CA GLY A 984 -20.33 15.82 -26.48
C GLY A 984 -21.71 15.19 -26.67
N TYR A 985 -22.58 15.80 -27.48
CA TYR A 985 -23.85 15.19 -27.87
C TYR A 985 -24.30 15.65 -29.26
N ASP A 986 -24.90 14.74 -30.03
CA ASP A 986 -25.59 15.02 -31.29
C ASP A 986 -27.01 14.42 -31.26
N GLU A 987 -27.66 14.22 -32.41
CA GLU A 987 -29.00 13.61 -32.47
C GLU A 987 -29.03 12.13 -32.08
N LYS A 988 -27.93 11.40 -32.28
CA LYS A 988 -27.85 9.93 -32.12
C LYS A 988 -26.94 9.49 -30.98
N ASN A 989 -25.93 10.29 -30.64
CA ASN A 989 -24.82 9.92 -29.78
C ASN A 989 -24.60 10.91 -28.64
N VAL A 990 -24.08 10.40 -27.53
CA VAL A 990 -23.52 11.15 -26.41
C VAL A 990 -22.11 10.63 -26.18
N LEU A 991 -21.13 11.53 -26.11
CA LEU A 991 -19.73 11.19 -25.92
C LEU A 991 -19.25 11.71 -24.56
N ILE A 992 -18.99 10.81 -23.61
CA ILE A 992 -18.30 11.15 -22.35
C ILE A 992 -16.81 11.21 -22.65
N VAL A 993 -16.12 12.31 -22.34
CA VAL A 993 -14.69 12.42 -22.58
C VAL A 993 -13.91 12.49 -21.26
N TYR A 994 -13.04 11.50 -21.04
CA TYR A 994 -12.07 11.52 -19.95
C TYR A 994 -10.71 11.98 -20.44
N ILE A 995 -10.17 13.01 -19.81
CA ILE A 995 -8.83 13.53 -20.09
C ILE A 995 -7.87 12.99 -19.05
N LYS A 996 -6.95 12.12 -19.48
CA LYS A 996 -6.02 11.40 -18.60
C LYS A 996 -4.60 11.47 -19.18
N PRO A 997 -3.69 12.29 -18.62
CA PRO A 997 -2.31 12.41 -19.12
C PRO A 997 -1.57 11.07 -19.24
N GLN A 998 -1.97 10.07 -18.44
CA GLN A 998 -1.54 8.68 -18.52
C GLN A 998 -2.76 7.76 -18.46
N PHE A 999 -2.83 6.78 -19.35
CA PHE A 999 -3.89 5.79 -19.41
C PHE A 999 -3.26 4.42 -19.64
N ASN A 1000 -3.15 3.64 -18.56
CA ASN A 1000 -2.38 2.40 -18.55
C ASN A 1000 -3.01 1.35 -17.61
N SER A 1001 -2.36 0.20 -17.48
CA SER A 1001 -2.85 -0.93 -16.68
C SER A 1001 -3.13 -0.62 -15.20
N LEU A 1002 -2.62 0.50 -14.64
CA LEU A 1002 -2.90 0.91 -13.26
C LEU A 1002 -4.26 1.61 -13.08
N ASN A 1003 -4.75 2.34 -14.09
CA ASN A 1003 -5.99 3.12 -13.98
C ASN A 1003 -7.09 2.68 -14.96
N TYR A 1004 -6.78 1.70 -15.83
CA TYR A 1004 -7.71 1.18 -16.83
C TYR A 1004 -9.03 0.71 -16.24
N ASN A 1005 -8.97 -0.21 -15.28
CA ASN A 1005 -10.15 -0.82 -14.68
C ASN A 1005 -11.02 0.20 -13.92
N ASP A 1006 -10.42 1.22 -13.34
CA ASP A 1006 -11.13 2.29 -12.63
C ASP A 1006 -11.93 3.17 -13.60
N ILE A 1007 -11.35 3.47 -14.77
CA ILE A 1007 -12.01 4.19 -15.85
C ILE A 1007 -13.16 3.35 -16.42
N LEU A 1008 -13.01 2.03 -16.53
CA LEU A 1008 -14.09 1.14 -16.97
C LEU A 1008 -15.29 1.19 -16.00
N ILE A 1009 -15.06 1.01 -14.68
CA ILE A 1009 -16.14 1.09 -13.68
C ILE A 1009 -16.81 2.46 -13.73
N LYS A 1010 -16.01 3.54 -13.76
CA LYS A 1010 -16.54 4.90 -13.81
C LYS A 1010 -17.40 5.13 -15.06
N SER A 1011 -16.94 4.65 -16.22
CA SER A 1011 -17.66 4.72 -17.49
C SER A 1011 -19.00 3.98 -17.44
N ILE A 1012 -19.08 2.80 -16.79
CA ILE A 1012 -20.34 2.06 -16.59
C ILE A 1012 -21.33 2.90 -15.78
N ILE A 1013 -20.91 3.44 -14.63
CA ILE A 1013 -21.77 4.24 -13.75
C ILE A 1013 -22.20 5.53 -14.45
N ASP A 1014 -21.28 6.25 -15.08
CA ASP A 1014 -21.56 7.49 -15.79
C ASP A 1014 -22.52 7.27 -16.98
N THR A 1015 -22.38 6.14 -17.69
CA THR A 1015 -23.31 5.71 -18.75
C THR A 1015 -24.70 5.43 -18.19
N PHE A 1016 -24.79 4.72 -17.07
CA PHE A 1016 -26.06 4.47 -16.38
C PHE A 1016 -26.76 5.78 -15.99
N LEU A 1017 -26.04 6.73 -15.38
CA LEU A 1017 -26.63 8.00 -14.95
C LEU A 1017 -27.15 8.85 -16.12
N LEU A 1018 -26.50 8.78 -17.28
CA LEU A 1018 -26.93 9.48 -18.49
C LEU A 1018 -28.17 8.84 -19.14
N LYS A 1019 -28.29 7.51 -19.07
CA LYS A 1019 -29.50 6.79 -19.53
C LYS A 1019 -30.73 7.16 -18.71
N TYR A 1020 -30.58 7.27 -17.39
CA TYR A 1020 -31.67 7.57 -16.45
C TYR A 1020 -31.66 9.05 -16.02
N VAL A 1021 -31.48 9.96 -16.99
CA VAL A 1021 -31.45 11.41 -16.75
C VAL A 1021 -32.84 11.95 -16.40
N LYS A 1022 -32.89 12.95 -15.50
CA LYS A 1022 -34.14 13.53 -15.01
C LYS A 1022 -35.02 14.16 -16.10
N LYS A 1023 -36.29 13.72 -16.21
CA LYS A 1023 -37.30 14.13 -17.21
C LYS A 1023 -37.99 15.47 -16.91
N ASN A 1024 -38.07 15.87 -15.63
CA ASN A 1024 -38.86 17.00 -15.08
C ASN A 1024 -40.37 16.90 -15.33
N ASP A 1025 -41.13 16.67 -14.25
CA ASP A 1025 -42.50 17.17 -14.07
C ASP A 1025 -42.52 17.94 -12.74
N ILE A 1026 -42.97 19.19 -12.76
CA ILE A 1026 -43.53 19.84 -11.57
C ILE A 1026 -44.86 20.44 -12.04
N ASP A 1027 -45.92 19.77 -11.63
CA ASP A 1027 -47.35 20.09 -11.79
C ASP A 1027 -48.01 19.75 -13.13
N ASN A 1028 -48.52 18.51 -13.21
CA ASN A 1028 -49.78 18.01 -13.81
C ASN A 1028 -50.48 18.78 -14.97
N GLU A 1029 -49.75 19.46 -15.84
CA GLU A 1029 -50.20 19.81 -17.18
C GLU A 1029 -49.04 19.62 -18.16
N LEU A 1030 -49.25 18.75 -19.15
CA LEU A 1030 -48.40 18.58 -20.33
C LEU A 1030 -48.18 19.95 -21.01
N THR A 1031 -47.14 20.68 -20.61
CA THR A 1031 -46.67 21.87 -21.31
C THR A 1031 -45.16 21.80 -21.53
N GLU A 1032 -44.76 21.88 -22.80
CA GLU A 1032 -43.48 22.20 -23.47
C GLU A 1032 -42.11 22.36 -22.75
N LYS A 1033 -41.90 21.97 -21.48
CA LYS A 1033 -40.61 22.14 -20.80
C LYS A 1033 -40.01 20.83 -20.28
N THR A 1034 -39.72 19.95 -21.23
CA THR A 1034 -38.77 18.84 -21.01
C THR A 1034 -37.41 19.40 -20.55
N SER A 1035 -36.75 18.79 -19.57
CA SER A 1035 -35.44 19.28 -19.11
C SER A 1035 -34.45 19.31 -20.30
N ASN A 1036 -33.68 20.39 -20.45
CA ASN A 1036 -32.65 20.49 -21.50
C ASN A 1036 -31.68 19.29 -21.46
N ASN A 1037 -31.42 18.72 -20.28
CA ASN A 1037 -30.58 17.53 -20.16
C ASN A 1037 -31.27 16.28 -20.71
N TYR A 1038 -32.56 16.09 -20.44
CA TYR A 1038 -33.31 14.96 -20.98
C TYR A 1038 -33.33 14.99 -22.51
N ILE A 1039 -33.61 16.15 -23.13
CA ILE A 1039 -33.57 16.32 -24.59
C ILE A 1039 -32.17 16.00 -25.16
N ARG A 1040 -31.11 16.39 -24.44
CA ARG A 1040 -29.74 16.24 -24.91
C ARG A 1040 -29.24 14.80 -24.83
N PHE A 1041 -29.69 14.01 -23.87
CA PHE A 1041 -29.05 12.72 -23.56
C PHE A 1041 -29.98 11.50 -23.65
N ASN A 1042 -31.27 11.66 -23.37
CA ASN A 1042 -32.20 10.52 -23.30
C ASN A 1042 -32.35 9.82 -24.66
N GLY A 1043 -32.33 8.49 -24.66
CA GLY A 1043 -32.54 7.66 -25.86
C GLY A 1043 -31.40 7.67 -26.88
N LYS A 1044 -30.25 8.25 -26.56
CA LYS A 1044 -29.08 8.33 -27.45
C LYS A 1044 -28.02 7.29 -27.06
N LYS A 1045 -27.24 6.84 -28.05
CA LYS A 1045 -26.12 5.93 -27.82
C LYS A 1045 -25.03 6.63 -27.03
N ILE A 1046 -24.63 6.08 -25.90
CA ILE A 1046 -23.57 6.67 -25.06
C ILE A 1046 -22.25 5.94 -25.33
N ILE A 1047 -21.23 6.72 -25.69
CA ILE A 1047 -19.86 6.25 -25.91
C ILE A 1047 -18.95 6.98 -24.91
N THR A 1048 -18.00 6.26 -24.32
CA THR A 1048 -16.93 6.89 -23.55
C THR A 1048 -15.67 6.97 -24.43
N CYS A 1049 -14.96 8.09 -24.34
CA CYS A 1049 -13.69 8.33 -25.00
C CYS A 1049 -12.63 8.76 -23.99
N VAL A 1050 -11.45 8.13 -24.04
CA VAL A 1050 -10.30 8.51 -23.23
C VAL A 1050 -9.25 9.16 -24.13
N ILE A 1051 -8.86 10.38 -23.77
CA ILE A 1051 -7.79 11.15 -24.43
C ILE A 1051 -6.57 11.16 -23.52
N THR A 1052 -5.41 10.79 -24.07
CA THR A 1052 -4.15 10.67 -23.31
C THR A 1052 -2.94 11.14 -24.11
N LEU A 1053 -1.81 11.37 -23.43
CA LEU A 1053 -0.53 11.73 -24.06
C LEU A 1053 0.28 10.49 -24.48
N GLU A 1054 -0.12 9.29 -24.05
CA GLU A 1054 0.59 8.02 -24.26
C GLU A 1054 0.26 7.33 -25.59
N HIS A 1055 -0.89 7.66 -26.19
CA HIS A 1055 -1.37 7.12 -27.47
C HIS A 1055 -1.76 8.26 -28.41
N SER A 1056 -1.52 8.06 -29.71
CA SER A 1056 -1.87 9.03 -30.77
C SER A 1056 -3.33 8.93 -31.21
N GLU A 1057 -4.04 7.88 -30.80
CA GLU A 1057 -5.45 7.66 -31.13
C GLU A 1057 -6.32 7.68 -29.86
N PRO A 1058 -7.58 8.15 -29.96
CA PRO A 1058 -8.51 8.15 -28.84
C PRO A 1058 -8.97 6.72 -28.53
N TYR A 1059 -9.04 6.36 -27.24
CA TYR A 1059 -9.53 5.06 -26.82
C TYR A 1059 -11.04 5.11 -26.55
N PHE A 1060 -11.83 4.42 -27.37
CA PHE A 1060 -13.28 4.36 -27.23
C PHE A 1060 -13.72 3.14 -26.43
N ILE A 1061 -14.72 3.36 -25.57
CA ILE A 1061 -15.39 2.34 -24.78
C ILE A 1061 -16.88 2.40 -25.11
N GLU A 1062 -17.41 1.26 -25.56
CA GLU A 1062 -18.82 1.04 -25.81
C GLU A 1062 -19.26 -0.19 -25.01
N TRP A 1063 -20.40 -0.10 -24.32
CA TRP A 1063 -20.90 -1.15 -23.44
C TRP A 1063 -21.93 -2.04 -24.15
N ASN A 1064 -21.49 -2.66 -25.25
CA ASN A 1064 -22.27 -3.57 -26.09
C ASN A 1064 -21.56 -4.92 -26.29
N SER A 1065 -22.36 -5.94 -26.63
CA SER A 1065 -21.90 -7.26 -27.04
C SER A 1065 -22.76 -7.70 -28.22
N GLY A 1066 -22.24 -7.61 -29.45
CA GLY A 1066 -23.07 -7.59 -30.65
C GLY A 1066 -24.18 -6.52 -30.58
N ASP A 1067 -25.43 -6.93 -30.78
CA ASP A 1067 -26.61 -6.03 -30.72
C ASP A 1067 -27.16 -5.81 -29.30
N CYS A 1068 -26.57 -6.44 -28.27
CA CYS A 1068 -27.03 -6.34 -26.89
C CYS A 1068 -26.39 -5.16 -26.16
N GLU A 1069 -27.20 -4.25 -25.61
CA GLU A 1069 -26.71 -3.18 -24.74
C GLU A 1069 -26.57 -3.66 -23.29
N LEU A 1070 -25.32 -3.80 -22.82
CA LEU A 1070 -25.00 -4.48 -21.56
C LEU A 1070 -25.46 -3.72 -20.32
N ILE A 1071 -25.46 -2.39 -20.37
CA ILE A 1071 -25.92 -1.55 -19.24
C ILE A 1071 -27.41 -1.75 -18.94
N ASP A 1072 -28.23 -1.86 -19.98
CA ASP A 1072 -29.68 -2.07 -19.81
C ASP A 1072 -29.98 -3.48 -19.34
N LYS A 1073 -29.32 -4.48 -19.93
CA LYS A 1073 -29.41 -5.89 -19.52
C LYS A 1073 -29.09 -6.08 -18.03
N HIS A 1074 -28.15 -5.30 -17.50
CA HIS A 1074 -27.67 -5.39 -16.12
C HIS A 1074 -28.09 -4.19 -15.25
N ASN A 1075 -29.21 -3.51 -15.58
CA ASN A 1075 -29.66 -2.33 -14.83
C ASN A 1075 -29.88 -2.61 -13.33
N THR A 1076 -30.34 -3.82 -12.99
CA THR A 1076 -30.73 -4.18 -11.62
C THR A 1076 -29.49 -4.34 -10.76
N LEU A 1077 -28.43 -4.93 -11.34
CA LEU A 1077 -27.12 -5.03 -10.72
C LEU A 1077 -26.56 -3.64 -10.39
N ILE A 1078 -26.57 -2.72 -11.36
CA ILE A 1078 -26.05 -1.36 -11.18
C ILE A 1078 -26.88 -0.59 -10.14
N THR A 1079 -28.20 -0.74 -10.18
CA THR A 1079 -29.13 -0.11 -9.22
C THR A 1079 -28.88 -0.63 -7.80
N ASN A 1080 -28.65 -1.94 -7.62
CA ASN A 1080 -28.29 -2.52 -6.33
C ASN A 1080 -26.95 -2.00 -5.79
N ILE A 1081 -25.95 -1.82 -6.67
CA ILE A 1081 -24.67 -1.22 -6.29
C ILE A 1081 -24.88 0.22 -5.79
N ILE A 1082 -25.70 1.01 -6.48
CA ILE A 1082 -26.03 2.39 -6.07
C ILE A 1082 -26.82 2.40 -4.76
N TYR A 1083 -27.81 1.52 -4.59
CA TYR A 1083 -28.60 1.37 -3.36
C TYR A 1083 -27.69 1.15 -2.16
N ASN A 1084 -26.79 0.16 -2.24
CA ASN A 1084 -25.88 -0.19 -1.15
C ASN A 1084 -24.98 0.98 -0.76
N HIS A 1085 -24.49 1.74 -1.73
CA HIS A 1085 -23.69 2.95 -1.48
C HIS A 1085 -24.46 4.04 -0.74
N ILE A 1086 -25.68 4.35 -1.22
CA ILE A 1086 -26.54 5.37 -0.61
C ILE A 1086 -26.93 4.96 0.81
N PHE A 1087 -27.33 3.70 1.00
CA PHE A 1087 -27.74 3.16 2.29
C PHE A 1087 -26.60 3.19 3.32
N ASN A 1088 -25.41 2.75 2.95
CA ASN A 1088 -24.23 2.76 3.82
C ASN A 1088 -23.86 4.19 4.26
N LYS A 1089 -23.93 5.16 3.34
CA LYS A 1089 -23.70 6.57 3.65
C LYS A 1089 -24.65 7.07 4.73
N TYR A 1090 -25.97 6.99 4.49
CA TYR A 1090 -26.96 7.57 5.41
C TYR A 1090 -27.04 6.80 6.73
N SER A 1091 -26.86 5.48 6.72
CA SER A 1091 -26.78 4.68 7.95
C SER A 1091 -25.62 5.13 8.84
N THR A 1092 -24.50 5.53 8.25
CA THR A 1092 -23.35 6.07 9.01
C THR A 1092 -23.66 7.47 9.55
N GLU A 1093 -24.18 8.35 8.71
CA GLU A 1093 -24.51 9.74 9.06
C GLU A 1093 -25.60 9.82 10.16
N ASN A 1094 -26.55 8.87 10.18
CA ASN A 1094 -27.61 8.75 11.19
C ASN A 1094 -27.09 8.61 12.64
N THR A 1095 -25.84 8.18 12.83
CA THR A 1095 -25.23 8.11 14.18
C THR A 1095 -25.21 9.48 14.87
N SER A 1096 -25.02 10.56 14.11
CA SER A 1096 -25.04 11.94 14.65
C SER A 1096 -26.41 12.34 15.19
N LEU A 1097 -27.50 11.84 14.60
CA LEU A 1097 -28.87 12.08 15.05
C LEU A 1097 -29.14 11.41 16.40
N TYR A 1098 -28.59 10.22 16.63
CA TYR A 1098 -28.68 9.54 17.93
C TYR A 1098 -28.02 10.38 19.04
N TYR A 1099 -26.80 10.88 18.81
CA TYR A 1099 -26.14 11.74 19.81
C TYR A 1099 -26.87 13.06 20.03
N PHE A 1100 -27.43 13.65 18.98
CA PHE A 1100 -28.29 14.82 19.10
C PHE A 1100 -29.54 14.53 19.94
N TYR A 1101 -30.21 13.39 19.71
CA TYR A 1101 -31.35 12.94 20.51
C TYR A 1101 -30.96 12.78 21.98
N MET A 1102 -29.87 12.05 22.26
CA MET A 1102 -29.37 11.82 23.63
C MET A 1102 -28.99 13.10 24.34
N TYR A 1103 -28.35 14.05 23.65
CA TYR A 1103 -28.02 15.36 24.22
C TYR A 1103 -29.28 16.07 24.71
N TRP A 1104 -30.32 16.14 23.89
CA TRP A 1104 -31.57 16.79 24.28
C TRP A 1104 -32.34 15.99 25.33
N ARG A 1105 -32.20 14.66 25.39
CA ARG A 1105 -32.74 13.85 26.51
C ARG A 1105 -32.09 14.24 27.84
N ILE A 1106 -30.76 14.35 27.88
CA ILE A 1106 -30.00 14.69 29.09
C ILE A 1106 -30.22 16.15 29.51
N HIS A 1107 -30.23 17.08 28.54
CA HIS A 1107 -30.32 18.52 28.78
C HIS A 1107 -31.74 19.09 28.63
N CYS A 1108 -32.77 18.23 28.60
CA CYS A 1108 -34.16 18.68 28.47
C CYS A 1108 -34.56 19.57 29.66
N PRO A 1109 -35.01 20.81 29.44
CA PRO A 1109 -35.58 21.65 30.50
C PRO A 1109 -36.75 20.96 31.20
N GLU A 1110 -36.90 21.15 32.53
CA GLU A 1110 -37.95 20.50 33.33
C GLU A 1110 -39.36 20.73 32.77
N ASN A 1111 -39.66 21.93 32.30
CA ASN A 1111 -40.95 22.29 31.70
C ASN A 1111 -41.23 21.65 30.33
N LYS A 1112 -40.21 21.03 29.71
CA LYS A 1112 -40.26 20.36 28.39
C LYS A 1112 -40.10 18.84 28.49
N LYS A 1113 -39.89 18.25 29.68
CA LYS A 1113 -39.75 16.79 29.88
C LYS A 1113 -41.00 15.96 29.57
N VAL A 1114 -42.16 16.59 29.36
CA VAL A 1114 -43.37 15.88 28.93
C VAL A 1114 -43.16 15.36 27.50
N PRO A 1115 -43.44 14.09 27.18
CA PRO A 1115 -43.11 13.49 25.89
C PRO A 1115 -43.45 14.33 24.64
N ALA A 1116 -44.67 14.87 24.56
CA ALA A 1116 -45.09 15.74 23.44
C ALA A 1116 -44.26 17.04 23.35
N LYS A 1117 -43.96 17.67 24.50
CA LYS A 1117 -43.14 18.89 24.55
C LYS A 1117 -41.67 18.62 24.25
N PHE A 1118 -41.19 17.42 24.55
CA PHE A 1118 -39.84 16.98 24.22
C PHE A 1118 -39.66 16.81 22.70
N ILE A 1119 -40.62 16.18 22.01
CA ILE A 1119 -40.61 16.09 20.54
C ILE A 1119 -40.64 17.49 19.90
N GLN A 1120 -41.45 18.40 20.43
CA GLN A 1120 -41.46 19.79 19.97
C GLN A 1120 -40.08 20.46 20.14
N LEU A 1121 -39.41 20.24 21.28
CA LEU A 1121 -38.06 20.74 21.53
C LEU A 1121 -37.05 20.18 20.52
N LEU A 1122 -37.13 18.89 20.19
CA LEU A 1122 -36.27 18.27 19.18
C LEU A 1122 -36.45 18.93 17.80
N LYS A 1123 -37.70 19.14 17.37
CA LYS A 1123 -38.02 19.80 16.09
C LYS A 1123 -37.52 21.25 16.05
N GLU A 1124 -37.76 22.01 17.12
CA GLU A 1124 -37.24 23.37 17.27
C GLU A 1124 -35.70 23.38 17.16
N SER A 1125 -35.05 22.40 17.79
CA SER A 1125 -33.59 22.28 17.79
C SER A 1125 -33.01 21.82 16.45
N LEU A 1126 -33.72 20.98 15.70
CA LEU A 1126 -33.32 20.58 14.34
C LEU A 1126 -33.37 21.77 13.37
N ASN A 1127 -34.40 22.62 13.53
CA ASN A 1127 -34.59 23.81 12.71
C ASN A 1127 -33.48 24.85 12.98
N THR A 1128 -33.05 25.02 14.23
CA THR A 1128 -31.93 25.93 14.55
C THR A 1128 -30.61 25.47 13.94
N GLN A 1129 -30.40 24.16 13.77
CA GLN A 1129 -29.24 23.59 13.07
C GLN A 1129 -29.36 23.57 11.54
N LYS A 1130 -30.49 24.02 10.97
CA LYS A 1130 -30.75 24.03 9.52
C LYS A 1130 -30.62 22.65 8.86
N VAL A 1131 -31.05 21.60 9.55
CA VAL A 1131 -31.15 20.26 8.93
C VAL A 1131 -32.24 20.30 7.86
N THR A 1132 -31.89 20.05 6.60
CA THR A 1132 -32.81 20.22 5.45
C THR A 1132 -33.29 18.92 4.82
N ILE A 1133 -32.73 17.77 5.20
CA ILE A 1133 -33.09 16.49 4.59
C ILE A 1133 -34.45 15.99 5.10
N LYS A 1134 -35.36 15.65 4.18
CA LYS A 1134 -36.76 15.36 4.50
C LYS A 1134 -36.98 14.11 5.34
N TYR A 1135 -36.18 13.06 5.15
CA TYR A 1135 -36.40 11.81 5.89
C TYR A 1135 -36.17 11.98 7.40
N VAL A 1136 -35.25 12.87 7.82
CA VAL A 1136 -34.99 13.11 9.24
C VAL A 1136 -36.19 13.77 9.92
N HIS A 1137 -36.75 14.81 9.28
CA HIS A 1137 -37.97 15.44 9.77
C HIS A 1137 -39.13 14.45 9.83
N THR A 1138 -39.30 13.66 8.77
CA THR A 1138 -40.38 12.67 8.69
C THR A 1138 -40.23 11.55 9.72
N PHE A 1139 -39.00 11.14 10.03
CA PHE A 1139 -38.71 10.17 11.09
C PHE A 1139 -39.18 10.66 12.46
N PHE A 1140 -38.89 11.92 12.83
CA PHE A 1140 -39.37 12.48 14.10
C PHE A 1140 -40.88 12.76 14.12
N ILE A 1141 -41.50 13.01 12.95
CA ILE A 1141 -42.98 13.06 12.83
C ILE A 1141 -43.58 11.67 13.06
N ARG A 1142 -42.98 10.61 12.53
CA ARG A 1142 -43.41 9.23 12.81
C ARG A 1142 -43.28 8.88 14.28
N LEU A 1143 -42.18 9.28 14.93
CA LEU A 1143 -42.02 9.10 16.38
C LEU A 1143 -43.12 9.82 17.17
N GLU A 1144 -43.48 11.04 16.76
CA GLU A 1144 -44.61 11.78 17.37
C GLU A 1144 -45.92 11.01 17.23
N PHE A 1145 -46.22 10.52 16.02
CA PHE A 1145 -47.41 9.72 15.76
C PHE A 1145 -47.45 8.42 16.57
N GLU A 1146 -46.32 7.70 16.67
CA GLU A 1146 -46.19 6.52 17.54
C GLU A 1146 -46.48 6.84 19.01
N LEU A 1147 -46.06 8.03 19.49
CA LEU A 1147 -46.36 8.50 20.84
C LEU A 1147 -47.82 8.93 21.01
N GLU A 1148 -48.49 9.40 19.96
CA GLU A 1148 -49.91 9.75 19.98
C GLU A 1148 -50.81 8.52 20.11
N LEU A 1149 -50.43 7.40 19.49
CA LEU A 1149 -51.15 6.13 19.55
C LEU A 1149 -51.07 5.41 20.92
N ILE A 1150 -50.18 5.85 21.81
CA ILE A 1150 -49.97 5.21 23.12
C ILE A 1150 -50.76 5.95 24.20
N ASP A 1151 -51.60 5.26 24.95
CA ASP A 1151 -52.29 5.85 26.10
C ASP A 1151 -51.42 5.90 27.37
N GLY A 1152 -51.47 7.03 28.06
CA GLY A 1152 -50.84 7.24 29.36
C GLY A 1152 -49.40 7.77 29.33
N LYS A 1153 -49.12 8.78 30.16
CA LYS A 1153 -47.81 9.46 30.23
C LYS A 1153 -46.64 8.50 30.50
N SER A 1154 -46.84 7.51 31.38
CA SER A 1154 -45.81 6.51 31.72
C SER A 1154 -45.43 5.63 30.53
N ASN A 1155 -46.40 5.24 29.69
CA ASN A 1155 -46.15 4.39 28.52
C ASN A 1155 -45.46 5.18 27.40
N LYS A 1156 -45.83 6.47 27.20
CA LYS A 1156 -45.12 7.38 26.29
C LYS A 1156 -43.66 7.57 26.69
N GLU A 1157 -43.38 7.70 27.98
CA GLU A 1157 -42.00 7.80 28.49
C GLU A 1157 -41.21 6.51 28.26
N LYS A 1158 -41.82 5.34 28.51
CA LYS A 1158 -41.21 4.04 28.19
C LYS A 1158 -40.86 3.91 26.72
N MET A 1159 -41.67 4.48 25.83
CA MET A 1159 -41.38 4.48 24.39
C MET A 1159 -40.16 5.35 24.07
N LEU A 1160 -40.08 6.58 24.61
CA LEU A 1160 -38.90 7.45 24.44
C LEU A 1160 -37.61 6.81 25.01
N GLN A 1161 -37.72 6.07 26.11
CA GLN A 1161 -36.60 5.33 26.70
C GLN A 1161 -36.08 4.21 25.79
N LYS A 1162 -36.92 3.59 24.96
CA LYS A 1162 -36.43 2.63 23.94
C LYS A 1162 -35.50 3.29 22.94
N TYR A 1163 -35.74 4.55 22.57
CA TYR A 1163 -34.87 5.31 21.66
C TYR A 1163 -33.59 5.82 22.32
N GLU A 1164 -33.42 5.65 23.64
CA GLU A 1164 -32.14 5.87 24.32
C GLU A 1164 -31.18 4.69 24.10
N ASP A 1165 -31.69 3.52 23.70
CA ASP A 1165 -30.87 2.43 23.21
C ASP A 1165 -30.43 2.69 21.77
N LYS A 1166 -29.11 2.65 21.55
CA LYS A 1166 -28.52 2.99 20.25
C LYS A 1166 -28.94 2.02 19.16
N ASP A 1167 -28.97 0.72 19.44
CA ASP A 1167 -29.24 -0.29 18.42
C ASP A 1167 -30.70 -0.20 17.96
N TYR A 1168 -31.63 0.01 18.91
CA TYR A 1168 -33.03 0.27 18.59
C TYR A 1168 -33.24 1.56 17.78
N PHE A 1169 -32.59 2.67 18.17
CA PHE A 1169 -32.67 3.92 17.41
C PHE A 1169 -32.18 3.75 15.98
N MET A 1170 -31.01 3.11 15.82
CA MET A 1170 -30.37 2.89 14.52
C MET A 1170 -31.19 1.94 13.64
N GLU A 1171 -31.76 0.87 14.20
CA GLU A 1171 -32.64 -0.05 13.47
C GLU A 1171 -33.84 0.69 12.86
N LYS A 1172 -34.55 1.51 13.66
CA LYS A 1172 -35.74 2.24 13.22
C LYS A 1172 -35.45 3.26 12.13
N ILE A 1173 -34.42 4.07 12.31
CA ILE A 1173 -34.08 5.10 11.32
C ILE A 1173 -33.51 4.49 10.03
N ASN A 1174 -32.73 3.40 10.12
CA ASN A 1174 -32.17 2.75 8.94
C ASN A 1174 -33.25 1.98 8.16
N LYS A 1175 -34.22 1.35 8.84
CA LYS A 1175 -35.39 0.77 8.16
C LYS A 1175 -36.15 1.83 7.37
N TYR A 1176 -36.34 3.02 7.96
CA TYR A 1176 -37.03 4.11 7.28
C TYR A 1176 -36.24 4.66 6.09
N VAL A 1177 -34.94 4.90 6.24
CA VAL A 1177 -34.11 5.42 5.14
C VAL A 1177 -33.99 4.40 4.00
N SER A 1178 -33.93 3.10 4.30
CA SER A 1178 -33.95 2.03 3.30
C SER A 1178 -35.17 2.12 2.37
N GLY A 1179 -36.37 2.22 2.93
CA GLY A 1179 -37.60 2.39 2.14
C GLY A 1179 -37.58 3.64 1.27
N CYS A 1180 -37.10 4.77 1.81
CA CYS A 1180 -36.94 6.00 1.04
C CYS A 1180 -35.96 5.84 -0.12
N ILE A 1181 -34.89 5.04 0.04
CA ILE A 1181 -33.89 4.82 -1.02
C ILE A 1181 -34.43 3.86 -2.09
N LYS A 1182 -35.16 2.81 -1.70
CA LYS A 1182 -35.83 1.90 -2.66
C LYS A 1182 -36.79 2.67 -3.57
N GLU A 1183 -37.64 3.53 -2.97
CA GLU A 1183 -38.52 4.44 -3.71
C GLU A 1183 -37.72 5.42 -4.58
N PHE A 1184 -36.64 6.01 -4.07
CA PHE A 1184 -35.79 6.94 -4.83
C PHE A 1184 -35.21 6.32 -6.10
N LEU A 1185 -34.82 5.05 -6.04
CA LEU A 1185 -34.24 4.28 -7.16
C LEU A 1185 -35.28 3.52 -8.00
N ASN A 1186 -36.59 3.69 -7.73
CA ASN A 1186 -37.67 2.94 -8.37
C ASN A 1186 -37.48 1.41 -8.31
N MET A 1187 -36.99 0.90 -7.17
CA MET A 1187 -36.90 -0.54 -6.95
C MET A 1187 -38.29 -1.06 -6.56
N ASN A 1188 -38.85 -2.01 -7.32
CA ASN A 1188 -40.13 -2.64 -6.98
C ASN A 1188 -40.06 -3.24 -5.56
N GLU A 1189 -41.08 -2.96 -4.75
CA GLU A 1189 -41.34 -3.72 -3.52
C GLU A 1189 -41.93 -5.10 -3.90
N ASP A 1190 -41.13 -5.94 -4.55
CA ASP A 1190 -41.45 -7.35 -4.66
C ASP A 1190 -40.74 -8.08 -3.51
N ASP A 1191 -41.56 -8.50 -2.55
CA ASP A 1191 -41.31 -9.39 -1.39
C ASP A 1191 -40.46 -8.85 -0.21
N GLU A 1192 -41.11 -8.13 0.72
CA GLU A 1192 -40.79 -8.14 2.16
C GLU A 1192 -42.02 -8.43 3.02
#